data_AF-A0A3M7NQ16-F1
#
_entry.id   AF-A0A3M7NQ16-F1
#
_cell.length_a   1.000
_cell.length_b   1.000
_cell.length_c   1.000
_cell.angle_alpha   90.00
_cell.angle_beta   90.00
_cell.angle_gamma   90.00
#
_symmetry.space_group_name_H-M   'P 1'
#
loop_
_entity.id
_entity.type
_entity.pdbx_description
1 polymer ?
#
loop_
_entity_poly.entity_id
_entity_poly.type
_entity_poly.pdbx_seq_one_letter_code
_entity_poly.pdbx_strand_id
1 'polypeptide(L)'
;MATKTECFSASEVLRLGIDILRGNGMPSEGAETVARCLVAADLRGVDTHGCNRLPSYMERIRQGVLDPKATPTVREVTPVVAQVDGRNGFGFLAASLGIDTAIQMARIYGIGMVSIKHSNHFGMSAWIVQRAIDSDMMSLVFTNSSPALPAFGGRSKLLGVSPLACGAPAGTTRPFILDMAPSIAARGKIYKAKRRGEKIPVDWALDADGNETDDPSKALEGVMLPMGGPKGSALAIMMDVFSGVLSGSAFAGHVTNPYEPSKPADVGHFLVAIKPDLYLSLDEFKERMDYLYRRVVDSEKRPGVDRIYFPGEMEQITQDRRENEGIPYTEAEDGASTTKATLSPVSSSSSIAVKPPPLSASTLHHEDAFLPVERAAKALQRNIQIYLDAQCERLAAHGGGEDDVSSVTSASPSASPNRSVVRPLRRAAGLKTIPIRQPPQKKISLRGSRKGLATAMDELALLTEQELRIIARETGGRERALQQMETLAGKKASLEAEILAMESEDNTAAPTSLRTEAGRVEAEICELEKRLIELRTRHGHLIDQAQQLENGLDSKLSSYTSSLALVEKDIGQFLRTPPVPSSLASADDAPTSGGGGGMYALRPDRRTLDMAQEQWLREQSQLGQRKADVEAERSALEQGAQLWRDTVQKIDDYEHEVRKVLDVLVAHVSSVLATAESRGWNLLICCLGAELEALQQARVLLGGGGDGGQPSKQSPAAVAPNATERDDDPPADLINGTNPSASVMGGIKGSSSNESLQDTLRAPDFLVSHA
;
A
#
# COMPACT_ATOMS: atom_id res chain seq x y z
N MET A 1 17.50 -1.44 -57.57
CA MET A 1 16.15 -1.17 -58.11
C MET A 1 15.49 -0.16 -57.19
N ALA A 2 15.04 0.98 -57.71
CA ALA A 2 14.28 1.94 -56.90
C ALA A 2 12.89 1.34 -56.68
N THR A 3 12.56 1.01 -55.43
CA THR A 3 11.20 0.61 -55.04
C THR A 3 10.25 1.74 -55.37
N LYS A 4 9.19 1.46 -56.12
CA LYS A 4 8.16 2.45 -56.41
C LYS A 4 7.45 2.81 -55.09
N THR A 5 7.27 4.10 -54.85
CA THR A 5 6.53 4.63 -53.69
C THR A 5 5.19 5.15 -54.19
N GLU A 6 4.10 4.65 -53.63
CA GLU A 6 2.74 5.10 -53.92
C GLU A 6 2.14 5.76 -52.68
N CYS A 7 1.35 6.82 -52.89
CA CYS A 7 0.70 7.56 -51.80
C CYS A 7 -0.79 7.20 -51.75
N PHE A 8 -1.29 6.93 -50.55
CA PHE A 8 -2.69 6.57 -50.30
C PHE A 8 -3.33 7.57 -49.35
N SER A 9 -4.62 7.87 -49.51
CA SER A 9 -5.30 8.78 -48.58
C SER A 9 -5.44 8.16 -47.19
N ALA A 10 -5.38 8.98 -46.13
CA ALA A 10 -5.54 8.50 -44.76
C ALA A 10 -6.87 7.75 -44.54
N SER A 11 -7.94 8.17 -45.23
CA SER A 11 -9.24 7.50 -45.20
C SER A 11 -9.22 6.09 -45.81
N GLU A 12 -8.47 5.89 -46.90
CA GLU A 12 -8.35 4.57 -47.54
C GLU A 12 -7.56 3.61 -46.66
N VAL A 13 -6.44 4.08 -46.10
CA VAL A 13 -5.60 3.31 -45.18
C VAL A 13 -6.38 2.95 -43.91
N LEU A 14 -7.13 3.90 -43.36
CA LEU A 14 -7.96 3.68 -42.18
C LEU A 14 -9.02 2.59 -42.44
N ARG A 15 -9.75 2.68 -43.55
CA ARG A 15 -10.76 1.68 -43.94
C ARG A 15 -10.12 0.30 -44.09
N LEU A 16 -8.98 0.21 -44.78
CA LEU A 16 -8.26 -1.05 -44.96
C LEU A 16 -7.83 -1.66 -43.61
N GLY A 17 -7.27 -0.85 -42.71
CA GLY A 17 -6.88 -1.29 -41.37
C GLY A 17 -8.06 -1.83 -40.56
N ILE A 18 -9.20 -1.13 -40.60
CA ILE A 18 -10.45 -1.57 -39.95
C ILE A 18 -10.91 -2.91 -40.52
N ASP A 19 -10.95 -3.04 -41.85
CA ASP A 19 -11.43 -4.25 -42.52
C ASP A 19 -10.55 -5.46 -42.19
N ILE A 20 -9.22 -5.28 -42.17
CA ILE A 20 -8.26 -6.33 -41.77
C ILE A 20 -8.50 -6.76 -40.33
N LEU A 21 -8.62 -5.81 -39.39
CA LEU A 21 -8.81 -6.12 -37.97
C LEU A 21 -10.15 -6.83 -37.73
N ARG A 22 -11.23 -6.37 -38.36
CA ARG A 22 -12.56 -7.01 -38.28
C ARG A 22 -12.55 -8.40 -38.90
N GLY A 23 -11.87 -8.57 -40.04
CA GLY A 23 -11.69 -9.86 -40.69
C GLY A 23 -10.98 -10.89 -39.80
N ASN A 24 -10.18 -10.44 -38.83
CA ASN A 24 -9.50 -11.28 -37.85
C ASN A 24 -10.22 -11.34 -36.49
N GLY A 25 -11.53 -11.04 -36.47
CA GLY A 25 -12.40 -11.29 -35.32
C GLY A 25 -12.43 -10.19 -34.26
N MET A 26 -11.84 -9.02 -34.54
CA MET A 26 -11.87 -7.86 -33.64
C MET A 26 -13.25 -7.15 -33.70
N PRO A 27 -13.84 -6.75 -32.56
CA PRO A 27 -15.05 -5.93 -32.53
C PRO A 27 -14.84 -4.57 -33.22
N SER A 28 -15.90 -4.02 -33.84
CA SER A 28 -15.82 -2.82 -34.68
C SER A 28 -15.20 -1.60 -33.97
N GLU A 29 -15.61 -1.32 -32.74
CA GLU A 29 -15.11 -0.17 -31.95
C GLU A 29 -13.60 -0.31 -31.64
N GLY A 30 -13.17 -1.52 -31.29
CA GLY A 30 -11.78 -1.83 -31.06
C GLY A 30 -10.94 -1.71 -32.34
N ALA A 31 -11.46 -2.24 -33.46
CA ALA A 31 -10.79 -2.17 -34.76
C ALA A 31 -10.60 -0.72 -35.22
N GLU A 32 -11.62 0.13 -35.05
CA GLU A 32 -11.55 1.55 -35.39
C GLU A 32 -10.53 2.29 -34.52
N THR A 33 -10.48 1.99 -33.22
CA THR A 33 -9.49 2.58 -32.31
C THR A 33 -8.07 2.19 -32.69
N VAL A 34 -7.79 0.90 -32.88
CA VAL A 34 -6.45 0.44 -33.29
C VAL A 34 -6.05 1.03 -34.64
N ALA A 35 -6.92 0.97 -35.65
CA ALA A 35 -6.61 1.49 -36.99
C ALA A 35 -6.33 3.00 -36.96
N ARG A 36 -7.08 3.79 -36.20
CA ARG A 36 -6.80 5.22 -36.01
C ARG A 36 -5.42 5.46 -35.41
N CYS A 37 -5.03 4.71 -34.38
CA CYS A 37 -3.71 4.85 -33.77
C CYS A 37 -2.58 4.54 -34.76
N LEU A 38 -2.75 3.52 -35.60
CA LEU A 38 -1.76 3.14 -36.62
C LEU A 38 -1.65 4.20 -37.71
N VAL A 39 -2.79 4.66 -38.24
CA VAL A 39 -2.82 5.74 -39.24
C VAL A 39 -2.27 7.05 -38.68
N ALA A 40 -2.52 7.36 -37.41
CA ALA A 40 -1.96 8.55 -36.77
C ALA A 40 -0.42 8.50 -36.67
N ALA A 41 0.16 7.31 -36.47
CA ALA A 41 1.61 7.12 -36.51
C ALA A 41 2.15 7.31 -37.94
N ASP A 42 1.48 6.74 -38.95
CA ASP A 42 1.84 6.93 -40.35
C ASP A 42 1.72 8.40 -40.78
N LEU A 43 0.67 9.12 -40.37
CA LEU A 43 0.54 10.54 -40.68
C LEU A 43 1.70 11.36 -40.10
N ARG A 44 2.14 11.05 -38.88
CA ARG A 44 3.27 11.73 -38.22
C ARG A 44 4.65 11.30 -38.75
N GLY A 45 4.72 10.36 -39.70
CA GLY A 45 5.97 9.83 -40.24
C GLY A 45 6.69 8.84 -39.31
N VAL A 46 5.97 8.28 -38.34
CA VAL A 46 6.46 7.23 -37.44
C VAL A 46 6.09 5.86 -38.02
N ASP A 47 6.54 5.61 -39.25
CA ASP A 47 6.14 4.47 -40.10
C ASP A 47 6.44 3.10 -39.46
N THR A 48 7.38 3.06 -38.50
CA THR A 48 7.72 1.85 -37.74
C THR A 48 6.64 1.42 -36.74
N HIS A 49 5.71 2.32 -36.41
CA HIS A 49 4.63 2.09 -35.44
C HIS A 49 3.23 2.21 -36.06
N GLY A 50 3.14 2.43 -37.39
CA GLY A 50 1.87 2.51 -38.12
C GLY A 50 1.43 1.19 -38.76
N CYS A 51 0.71 1.27 -39.88
CA CYS A 51 0.02 0.12 -40.50
C CYS A 51 0.96 -1.02 -40.93
N ASN A 52 2.24 -0.74 -41.14
CA ASN A 52 3.30 -1.74 -41.36
C ASN A 52 3.38 -2.81 -40.25
N ARG A 53 2.80 -2.55 -39.07
CA ARG A 53 2.75 -3.48 -37.94
C ARG A 53 1.61 -4.49 -38.02
N LEU A 54 0.58 -4.26 -38.84
CA LEU A 54 -0.60 -5.12 -38.94
C LEU A 54 -0.25 -6.60 -39.15
N PRO A 55 0.66 -6.99 -40.08
CA PRO A 55 1.01 -8.40 -40.28
C PRO A 55 1.49 -9.08 -38.99
N SER A 56 2.31 -8.40 -38.19
CA SER A 56 2.81 -8.95 -36.92
C SER A 56 1.69 -9.15 -35.89
N TYR A 57 0.72 -8.23 -35.80
CA TYR A 57 -0.43 -8.44 -34.93
C TYR A 57 -1.32 -9.57 -35.41
N MET A 58 -1.54 -9.69 -36.71
CA MET A 58 -2.38 -10.76 -37.26
C MET A 58 -1.75 -12.12 -36.99
N GLU A 59 -0.43 -12.23 -37.10
CA GLU A 59 0.26 -13.46 -36.74
C GLU A 59 0.10 -13.83 -35.26
N ARG A 60 0.21 -12.85 -34.35
CA ARG A 60 -0.03 -13.08 -32.93
C ARG A 60 -1.47 -13.51 -32.62
N ILE A 61 -2.46 -13.00 -33.36
CA ILE A 61 -3.85 -13.45 -33.25
C ILE A 61 -3.97 -14.91 -33.68
N ARG A 62 -3.38 -15.28 -34.82
CA ARG A 62 -3.41 -16.66 -35.33
C ARG A 62 -2.75 -17.66 -34.38
N GLN A 63 -1.67 -17.27 -33.72
CA GLN A 63 -0.99 -18.09 -32.72
C GLN A 63 -1.68 -18.08 -31.33
N GLY A 64 -2.79 -17.33 -31.17
CA GLY A 64 -3.55 -17.31 -29.92
C GLY A 64 -2.88 -16.56 -28.76
N VAL A 65 -1.77 -15.84 -29.02
CA VAL A 65 -1.04 -15.08 -28.00
C VAL A 65 -1.49 -13.62 -27.88
N LEU A 66 -2.41 -13.20 -28.77
CA LEU A 66 -3.11 -11.92 -28.74
C LEU A 66 -4.59 -12.17 -29.00
N ASP A 67 -5.45 -11.95 -28.00
CA ASP A 67 -6.90 -12.09 -28.17
C ASP A 67 -7.50 -10.79 -28.77
N PRO A 68 -8.07 -10.83 -30.00
CA PRO A 68 -8.67 -9.65 -30.62
C PRO A 68 -9.98 -9.22 -29.95
N LYS A 69 -10.58 -10.05 -29.09
CA LYS A 69 -11.82 -9.77 -28.37
C LYS A 69 -11.58 -9.36 -26.92
N ALA A 70 -10.34 -9.42 -26.44
CA ALA A 70 -9.99 -9.00 -25.09
C ALA A 70 -10.32 -7.53 -24.88
N THR A 71 -11.09 -7.25 -23.82
CA THR A 71 -11.47 -5.89 -23.42
C THR A 71 -10.75 -5.56 -22.11
N PRO A 72 -10.01 -4.43 -22.05
CA PRO A 72 -9.33 -4.03 -20.84
C PRO A 72 -10.32 -3.67 -19.73
N THR A 73 -9.92 -3.86 -18.47
CA THR A 73 -10.76 -3.53 -17.31
C THR A 73 -10.07 -2.56 -16.36
N VAL A 74 -10.81 -1.53 -15.93
CA VAL A 74 -10.35 -0.53 -14.95
C VAL A 74 -10.75 -0.95 -13.54
N ARG A 75 -9.83 -0.73 -12.61
CA ARG A 75 -10.08 -0.73 -11.17
C ARG A 75 -9.57 0.59 -10.59
N GLU A 76 -10.48 1.40 -10.06
CA GLU A 76 -10.11 2.56 -9.25
C GLU A 76 -9.46 2.09 -7.94
N VAL A 77 -8.35 2.70 -7.57
CA VAL A 77 -7.58 2.41 -6.35
C VAL A 77 -7.80 3.53 -5.34
N THR A 78 -7.73 4.78 -5.80
CA THR A 78 -8.07 6.00 -5.06
C THR A 78 -8.78 6.96 -6.04
N PRO A 79 -9.32 8.11 -5.59
CA PRO A 79 -9.95 9.06 -6.50
C PRO A 79 -9.04 9.62 -7.60
N VAL A 80 -7.71 9.49 -7.46
CA VAL A 80 -6.71 9.98 -8.43
C VAL A 80 -5.80 8.88 -8.99
N VAL A 81 -6.01 7.62 -8.60
CA VAL A 81 -5.19 6.48 -9.03
C VAL A 81 -6.08 5.33 -9.48
N ALA A 82 -5.83 4.81 -10.67
CA ALA A 82 -6.48 3.59 -11.17
C ALA A 82 -5.46 2.57 -11.72
N GLN A 83 -5.86 1.31 -11.78
CA GLN A 83 -5.12 0.25 -12.46
C GLN A 83 -5.96 -0.35 -13.59
N VAL A 84 -5.38 -0.50 -14.77
CA VAL A 84 -5.99 -1.18 -15.92
C VAL A 84 -5.34 -2.55 -16.08
N ASP A 85 -6.15 -3.59 -16.23
CA ASP A 85 -5.70 -4.89 -16.70
C ASP A 85 -6.02 -5.01 -18.20
N GLY A 86 -4.98 -5.07 -19.03
CA GLY A 86 -5.07 -5.18 -20.48
C GLY A 86 -5.43 -6.58 -20.99
N ARG A 87 -5.42 -7.60 -20.13
CA ARG A 87 -5.74 -9.01 -20.44
C ARG A 87 -4.96 -9.59 -21.63
N ASN A 88 -3.74 -9.11 -21.84
CA ASN A 88 -2.88 -9.35 -23.01
C ASN A 88 -3.63 -9.15 -24.35
N GLY A 89 -4.62 -8.25 -24.39
CA GLY A 89 -5.25 -7.76 -25.60
C GLY A 89 -4.43 -6.67 -26.29
N PHE A 90 -5.01 -5.99 -27.28
CA PHE A 90 -4.35 -4.88 -27.97
C PHE A 90 -4.01 -3.73 -27.00
N GLY A 91 -2.73 -3.38 -26.91
CA GLY A 91 -2.26 -2.32 -26.01
C GLY A 91 -2.86 -0.95 -26.30
N PHE A 92 -3.23 -0.69 -27.55
CA PHE A 92 -3.96 0.52 -27.96
C PHE A 92 -5.26 0.72 -27.17
N LEU A 93 -6.00 -0.36 -26.90
CA LEU A 93 -7.27 -0.28 -26.16
C LEU A 93 -7.01 -0.04 -24.68
N ALA A 94 -6.06 -0.77 -24.10
CA ALA A 94 -5.69 -0.63 -22.70
C ALA A 94 -5.17 0.78 -22.40
N ALA A 95 -4.29 1.31 -23.25
CA ALA A 95 -3.74 2.65 -23.10
C ALA A 95 -4.75 3.77 -23.35
N SER A 96 -5.65 3.61 -24.34
CA SER A 96 -6.73 4.57 -24.57
C SER A 96 -7.67 4.64 -23.36
N LEU A 97 -8.10 3.49 -22.85
CA LEU A 97 -8.90 3.43 -21.63
C LEU A 97 -8.15 4.04 -20.44
N GLY A 98 -6.85 3.76 -20.32
CA GLY A 98 -6.03 4.27 -19.23
C GLY A 98 -5.88 5.79 -19.24
N ILE A 99 -5.58 6.40 -20.39
CA ILE A 99 -5.44 7.86 -20.46
C ILE A 99 -6.80 8.55 -20.31
N ASP A 100 -7.87 7.99 -20.86
CA ASP A 100 -9.21 8.55 -20.68
C ASP A 100 -9.63 8.54 -19.20
N THR A 101 -9.29 7.46 -18.48
CA THR A 101 -9.51 7.36 -17.03
C THR A 101 -8.66 8.40 -16.28
N ALA A 102 -7.38 8.56 -16.66
CA ALA A 102 -6.51 9.58 -16.08
C ALA A 102 -7.06 11.00 -16.28
N ILE A 103 -7.54 11.32 -17.49
CA ILE A 103 -8.17 12.59 -17.84
C ILE A 103 -9.42 12.82 -16.98
N GLN A 104 -10.28 11.81 -16.83
CA GLN A 104 -11.48 11.92 -16.00
C GLN A 104 -11.15 12.24 -14.53
N MET A 105 -10.18 11.55 -13.94
CA MET A 105 -9.71 11.82 -12.58
C MET A 105 -9.08 13.22 -12.46
N ALA A 106 -8.20 13.58 -13.39
CA ALA A 106 -7.52 14.87 -13.40
C ALA A 106 -8.48 16.05 -13.59
N ARG A 107 -9.59 15.86 -14.33
CA ARG A 107 -10.62 16.88 -14.48
C ARG A 107 -11.27 17.27 -13.14
N ILE A 108 -11.43 16.31 -12.23
CA ILE A 108 -12.08 16.52 -10.93
C ILE A 108 -11.06 16.93 -9.86
N TYR A 109 -9.92 16.24 -9.81
CA TYR A 109 -8.97 16.32 -8.69
C TYR A 109 -7.63 16.97 -9.05
N GLY A 110 -7.44 17.38 -10.31
CA GLY A 110 -6.23 18.02 -10.80
C GLY A 110 -5.16 17.07 -11.35
N ILE A 111 -5.10 15.83 -10.86
CA ILE A 111 -4.18 14.79 -11.34
C ILE A 111 -4.89 13.44 -11.44
N GLY A 112 -4.47 12.64 -12.42
CA GLY A 112 -4.88 11.26 -12.58
C GLY A 112 -3.67 10.40 -12.96
N MET A 113 -3.46 9.31 -12.23
CA MET A 113 -2.36 8.37 -12.46
C MET A 113 -2.92 6.98 -12.75
N VAL A 114 -2.49 6.36 -13.83
CA VAL A 114 -2.98 5.05 -14.25
C VAL A 114 -1.84 4.12 -14.56
N SER A 115 -1.81 2.99 -13.85
CA SER A 115 -0.89 1.89 -14.14
C SER A 115 -1.61 0.82 -14.96
N ILE A 116 -0.98 0.32 -16.02
CA ILE A 116 -1.53 -0.69 -16.91
C ILE A 116 -0.65 -1.93 -16.85
N LYS A 117 -1.25 -3.07 -16.60
CA LYS A 117 -0.59 -4.38 -16.60
C LYS A 117 -1.20 -5.33 -17.61
N HIS A 118 -0.49 -6.41 -17.90
CA HIS A 118 -0.87 -7.44 -18.86
C HIS A 118 -1.32 -6.81 -20.20
N SER A 119 -0.53 -5.92 -20.77
CA SER A 119 -0.83 -5.23 -22.04
C SER A 119 0.03 -5.79 -23.19
N ASN A 120 -0.11 -5.17 -24.36
CA ASN A 120 0.75 -5.37 -25.52
C ASN A 120 1.31 -4.04 -26.01
N HIS A 121 2.08 -4.09 -27.10
CA HIS A 121 2.49 -2.91 -27.85
C HIS A 121 1.28 -2.03 -28.24
N PHE A 122 1.37 -0.74 -27.90
CA PHE A 122 0.34 0.29 -28.13
C PHE A 122 0.68 1.33 -29.20
N GLY A 123 1.73 1.09 -30.01
CA GLY A 123 2.12 2.00 -31.08
C GLY A 123 2.91 3.21 -30.60
N MET A 124 2.66 4.35 -31.25
CA MET A 124 3.31 5.63 -30.99
C MET A 124 2.73 6.29 -29.73
N SER A 125 3.58 6.64 -28.78
CA SER A 125 3.15 7.18 -27.47
C SER A 125 2.60 8.60 -27.57
N ALA A 126 3.04 9.37 -28.58
CA ALA A 126 2.50 10.69 -28.89
C ALA A 126 0.98 10.68 -29.11
N TRP A 127 0.38 9.56 -29.55
CA TRP A 127 -1.07 9.45 -29.68
C TRP A 127 -1.79 9.50 -28.33
N ILE A 128 -1.23 8.86 -27.31
CA ILE A 128 -1.76 8.86 -25.95
C ILE A 128 -1.61 10.25 -25.34
N VAL A 129 -0.45 10.88 -25.55
CA VAL A 129 -0.20 12.28 -25.13
C VAL A 129 -1.17 13.24 -25.82
N GLN A 130 -1.44 13.06 -27.12
CA GLN A 130 -2.36 13.90 -27.89
C GLN A 130 -3.78 13.86 -27.29
N ARG A 131 -4.30 12.68 -26.89
CA ARG A 131 -5.63 12.59 -26.24
C ARG A 131 -5.73 13.46 -24.97
N ALA A 132 -4.65 13.55 -24.19
CA ALA A 132 -4.62 14.42 -23.01
C ALA A 132 -4.57 15.91 -23.40
N ILE A 133 -3.76 16.27 -24.39
CA ILE A 133 -3.66 17.63 -24.92
C ILE A 133 -5.00 18.10 -25.48
N ASP A 134 -5.71 17.25 -26.22
CA ASP A 134 -7.05 17.53 -26.77
C ASP A 134 -8.10 17.80 -25.67
N SER A 135 -7.79 17.39 -24.43
CA SER A 135 -8.60 17.64 -23.24
C SER A 135 -8.07 18.79 -22.37
N ASP A 136 -7.16 19.61 -22.91
CA ASP A 136 -6.46 20.70 -22.23
C ASP A 136 -5.66 20.23 -20.99
N MET A 137 -5.04 19.05 -21.08
CA MET A 137 -4.23 18.47 -20.01
C MET A 137 -2.78 18.23 -20.44
N MET A 138 -1.88 18.33 -19.46
CA MET A 138 -0.52 17.83 -19.61
C MET A 138 -0.50 16.33 -19.39
N SER A 139 0.47 15.63 -19.98
CA SER A 139 0.60 14.19 -19.79
C SER A 139 2.04 13.70 -19.74
N LEU A 140 2.26 12.63 -18.98
CA LEU A 140 3.46 11.80 -19.00
C LEU A 140 3.02 10.36 -19.34
N VAL A 141 3.73 9.74 -20.28
CA VAL A 141 3.44 8.39 -20.79
C VAL A 141 4.73 7.60 -20.79
N PHE A 142 4.68 6.46 -20.09
CA PHE A 142 5.77 5.52 -19.97
C PHE A 142 5.27 4.12 -20.35
N THR A 143 6.15 3.35 -20.96
CA THR A 143 5.93 1.92 -21.25
C THR A 143 7.25 1.18 -21.06
N ASN A 144 7.20 -0.13 -20.86
CA ASN A 144 8.38 -0.98 -21.08
C ASN A 144 8.23 -1.79 -22.38
N SER A 145 9.28 -2.52 -22.76
CA SER A 145 9.35 -3.24 -24.03
C SER A 145 10.40 -4.34 -23.97
N SER A 146 10.37 -5.23 -24.95
CA SER A 146 11.33 -6.33 -25.08
C SER A 146 12.80 -5.87 -25.11
N PRO A 147 13.74 -6.69 -24.61
CA PRO A 147 15.17 -6.40 -24.60
C PRO A 147 15.73 -5.94 -25.94
N ALA A 148 16.42 -4.80 -25.94
CA ALA A 148 17.02 -4.22 -27.14
C ALA A 148 18.29 -3.41 -26.86
N LEU A 149 18.41 -2.80 -25.69
CA LEU A 149 19.57 -2.01 -25.25
C LEU A 149 20.33 -2.71 -24.12
N PRO A 150 21.65 -2.52 -24.00
CA PRO A 150 22.38 -2.91 -22.82
C PRO A 150 22.18 -1.90 -21.69
N ALA A 151 22.35 -2.35 -20.44
CA ALA A 151 22.66 -1.42 -19.35
C ALA A 151 24.02 -0.77 -19.64
N PHE A 152 24.23 0.47 -19.17
CA PHE A 152 25.51 1.14 -19.36
C PHE A 152 26.67 0.30 -18.81
N GLY A 153 27.71 0.07 -19.62
CA GLY A 153 28.83 -0.84 -19.32
C GLY A 153 28.56 -2.32 -19.63
N GLY A 154 27.34 -2.69 -20.02
CA GLY A 154 26.98 -4.04 -20.46
C GLY A 154 27.07 -4.22 -21.98
N ARG A 155 27.08 -5.48 -22.42
CA ARG A 155 27.08 -5.86 -23.84
C ARG A 155 25.87 -6.69 -24.29
N SER A 156 25.04 -7.16 -23.34
CA SER A 156 23.86 -7.98 -23.60
C SER A 156 22.60 -7.12 -23.69
N LYS A 157 21.63 -7.55 -24.52
CA LYS A 157 20.30 -6.93 -24.57
C LYS A 157 19.58 -7.22 -23.26
N LEU A 158 19.21 -6.18 -22.53
CA LEU A 158 18.47 -6.30 -21.26
C LEU A 158 17.32 -5.31 -21.20
N LEU A 159 17.60 -4.05 -21.50
CA LEU A 159 16.66 -2.95 -21.37
C LEU A 159 15.84 -2.76 -22.66
N GLY A 160 14.61 -2.27 -22.52
CA GLY A 160 13.76 -1.91 -23.65
C GLY A 160 14.19 -0.63 -24.35
N VAL A 161 13.74 -0.43 -25.60
CA VAL A 161 13.81 0.84 -26.34
C VAL A 161 12.54 1.68 -26.14
N SER A 162 11.86 1.46 -25.02
CA SER A 162 10.55 2.03 -24.78
C SER A 162 10.57 3.55 -24.74
N PRO A 163 9.59 4.21 -25.37
CA PRO A 163 9.58 5.66 -25.40
C PRO A 163 9.27 6.27 -24.02
N LEU A 164 9.94 7.39 -23.76
CA LEU A 164 9.47 8.41 -22.85
C LEU A 164 8.67 9.41 -23.66
N ALA A 165 7.38 9.58 -23.34
CA ALA A 165 6.56 10.60 -23.98
C ALA A 165 5.93 11.55 -22.97
N CYS A 166 5.84 12.82 -23.34
CA CYS A 166 5.16 13.83 -22.55
C CYS A 166 4.65 14.95 -23.43
N GLY A 167 3.69 15.72 -22.92
CA GLY A 167 3.17 16.86 -23.67
C GLY A 167 2.33 17.82 -22.85
N ALA A 168 2.09 18.98 -23.45
CA ALA A 168 1.34 20.08 -22.85
C ALA A 168 0.60 20.88 -23.94
N PRO A 169 -0.61 21.39 -23.65
CA PRO A 169 -1.37 22.20 -24.58
C PRO A 169 -0.70 23.56 -24.80
N ALA A 170 -0.91 24.14 -25.99
CA ALA A 170 -0.49 25.49 -26.36
C ALA A 170 -1.71 26.34 -26.74
N GLY A 171 -1.50 27.64 -26.95
CA GLY A 171 -2.57 28.56 -27.36
C GLY A 171 -2.69 28.61 -28.86
N THR A 172 -1.93 29.51 -29.46
CA THR A 172 -1.90 29.78 -30.90
C THR A 172 -0.81 29.01 -31.62
N THR A 173 0.22 28.54 -30.90
CA THR A 173 1.30 27.74 -31.46
C THR A 173 0.99 26.24 -31.40
N ARG A 174 1.85 25.42 -32.00
CA ARG A 174 1.71 23.96 -31.92
C ARG A 174 1.95 23.47 -30.49
N PRO A 175 1.19 22.47 -30.01
CA PRO A 175 1.40 21.91 -28.69
C PRO A 175 2.78 21.25 -28.56
N PHE A 176 3.28 21.21 -27.33
CA PHE A 176 4.49 20.50 -26.96
C PHE A 176 4.21 19.00 -26.94
N ILE A 177 4.92 18.21 -27.75
CA ILE A 177 4.85 16.75 -27.72
C ILE A 177 6.27 16.19 -27.86
N LEU A 178 6.75 15.54 -26.80
CA LEU A 178 7.96 14.74 -26.83
C LEU A 178 7.54 13.26 -26.93
N ASP A 179 8.11 12.53 -27.88
CA ASP A 179 8.03 11.07 -27.97
C ASP A 179 9.40 10.55 -28.44
N MET A 180 10.17 9.97 -27.53
CA MET A 180 11.56 9.58 -27.82
C MET A 180 11.93 8.24 -27.20
N ALA A 181 12.61 7.39 -27.98
CA ALA A 181 13.27 6.19 -27.48
C ALA A 181 14.63 6.55 -26.83
N PRO A 182 15.04 5.90 -25.73
CA PRO A 182 16.31 6.17 -25.03
C PRO A 182 17.55 5.67 -25.79
N SER A 183 17.45 5.31 -27.07
CA SER A 183 18.58 4.87 -27.89
C SER A 183 19.19 6.02 -28.66
N ILE A 184 20.50 5.98 -28.89
CA ILE A 184 21.21 7.02 -29.65
C ILE A 184 20.80 7.05 -31.14
N ALA A 185 20.55 5.86 -31.70
CA ALA A 185 20.09 5.67 -33.06
C ALA A 185 19.01 4.59 -33.10
N ALA A 186 18.13 4.67 -34.09
CA ALA A 186 17.19 3.60 -34.41
C ALA A 186 17.86 2.57 -35.33
N ARG A 187 17.53 1.28 -35.18
CA ARG A 187 18.07 0.20 -36.05
C ARG A 187 17.90 0.51 -37.54
N GLY A 188 16.80 1.17 -37.92
CA GLY A 188 16.53 1.59 -39.30
C GLY A 188 17.61 2.51 -39.89
N LYS A 189 18.23 3.39 -39.09
CA LYS A 189 19.35 4.24 -39.55
C LYS A 189 20.58 3.40 -39.88
N ILE A 190 20.87 2.37 -39.08
CA ILE A 190 21.98 1.43 -39.33
C ILE A 190 21.70 0.61 -40.59
N TYR A 191 20.48 0.09 -40.78
CA TYR A 191 20.09 -0.57 -42.04
C TYR A 191 20.22 0.36 -43.27
N LYS A 192 19.93 1.65 -43.11
CA LYS A 192 20.09 2.65 -44.19
C LYS A 192 21.57 2.86 -44.52
N ALA A 193 22.43 3.04 -43.51
CA ALA A 193 23.87 3.14 -43.69
C ALA A 193 24.44 1.88 -44.36
N LYS A 194 24.02 0.68 -43.90
CA LYS A 194 24.36 -0.60 -44.53
C LYS A 194 24.00 -0.65 -46.02
N ARG A 195 22.77 -0.25 -46.38
CA ARG A 195 22.31 -0.22 -47.79
C ARG A 195 23.08 0.78 -48.65
N ARG A 196 23.61 1.85 -48.06
CA ARG A 196 24.38 2.89 -48.74
C ARG A 196 25.89 2.63 -48.77
N GLY A 197 26.35 1.60 -48.06
CA GLY A 197 27.79 1.35 -47.87
C GLY A 197 28.47 2.44 -47.04
N GLU A 198 27.72 3.17 -46.21
CA GLU A 198 28.22 4.24 -45.34
C GLU A 198 28.63 3.66 -43.98
N LYS A 199 29.69 4.21 -43.40
CA LYS A 199 30.06 3.94 -42.00
C LYS A 199 29.08 4.63 -41.04
N ILE A 200 28.83 4.01 -39.88
CA ILE A 200 28.09 4.65 -38.78
C ILE A 200 29.07 5.28 -37.78
N PRO A 201 28.63 6.30 -37.02
CA PRO A 201 29.38 6.76 -35.85
C PRO A 201 29.63 5.62 -34.85
N VAL A 202 30.84 5.60 -34.27
CA VAL A 202 31.30 4.52 -33.38
C VAL A 202 30.50 4.43 -32.08
N ASP A 203 29.86 5.52 -31.66
CA ASP A 203 29.06 5.61 -30.44
C ASP A 203 27.62 5.11 -30.62
N TRP A 204 27.26 4.60 -31.81
CA TRP A 204 25.89 4.14 -32.08
C TRP A 204 25.58 2.73 -31.54
N ALA A 205 26.56 1.84 -31.60
CA ALA A 205 26.35 0.42 -31.34
C ALA A 205 27.66 -0.29 -30.98
N LEU A 206 27.51 -1.44 -30.32
CA LEU A 206 28.56 -2.43 -30.11
C LEU A 206 28.36 -3.59 -31.08
N ASP A 207 29.45 -4.26 -31.46
CA ASP A 207 29.42 -5.53 -32.18
C ASP A 207 29.05 -6.72 -31.26
N ALA A 208 29.08 -7.94 -31.80
CA ALA A 208 28.74 -9.16 -31.07
C ALA A 208 29.69 -9.45 -29.89
N ASP A 209 30.94 -8.98 -29.97
CA ASP A 209 31.95 -9.16 -28.92
C ASP A 209 31.80 -8.11 -27.81
N GLY A 210 31.15 -6.98 -28.13
CA GLY A 210 30.94 -5.85 -27.23
C GLY A 210 31.88 -4.67 -27.49
N ASN A 211 32.57 -4.64 -28.63
CA ASN A 211 33.45 -3.54 -29.03
C ASN A 211 32.66 -2.48 -29.81
N GLU A 212 33.07 -1.21 -29.70
CA GLU A 212 32.56 -0.13 -30.54
C GLU A 212 32.80 -0.43 -32.02
N THR A 213 31.85 -0.08 -32.88
CA THR A 213 31.96 -0.38 -34.31
C THR A 213 31.39 0.72 -35.20
N ASP A 214 32.11 1.03 -36.28
CA ASP A 214 31.66 1.90 -37.37
C ASP A 214 31.07 1.11 -38.56
N ASP A 215 31.08 -0.23 -38.47
CA ASP A 215 30.53 -1.14 -39.49
C ASP A 215 29.05 -1.44 -39.20
N PRO A 216 28.13 -1.01 -40.09
CA PRO A 216 26.71 -1.28 -39.93
C PRO A 216 26.34 -2.76 -39.86
N SER A 217 27.13 -3.67 -40.47
CA SER A 217 26.86 -5.10 -40.44
C SER A 217 27.17 -5.69 -39.06
N LYS A 218 28.34 -5.36 -38.50
CA LYS A 218 28.72 -5.78 -37.14
C LYS A 218 27.79 -5.19 -36.08
N ALA A 219 27.41 -3.92 -36.23
CA ALA A 219 26.46 -3.25 -35.34
C ALA A 219 25.08 -3.93 -35.28
N LEU A 220 24.63 -4.53 -36.40
CA LEU A 220 23.33 -5.21 -36.44
C LEU A 220 23.33 -6.56 -35.73
N GLU A 221 24.50 -7.19 -35.62
CA GLU A 221 24.75 -8.44 -34.89
C GLU A 221 24.85 -8.21 -33.38
N GLY A 222 25.39 -7.06 -32.96
CA GLY A 222 25.49 -6.66 -31.56
C GLY A 222 24.28 -5.90 -31.01
N VAL A 223 24.56 -4.81 -30.29
CA VAL A 223 23.56 -4.03 -29.53
C VAL A 223 23.66 -2.54 -29.78
N MET A 224 22.53 -1.83 -29.80
CA MET A 224 22.52 -0.37 -29.91
C MET A 224 22.75 0.25 -28.54
N LEU A 225 23.44 1.40 -28.50
CA LEU A 225 23.77 2.07 -27.25
C LEU A 225 22.67 3.06 -26.80
N PRO A 226 22.47 3.22 -25.49
CA PRO A 226 21.60 4.25 -24.94
C PRO A 226 22.12 5.67 -25.22
N MET A 227 21.21 6.63 -25.43
CA MET A 227 21.58 8.03 -25.64
C MET A 227 22.28 8.62 -24.40
N GLY A 228 23.33 9.41 -24.59
CA GLY A 228 24.03 10.04 -23.47
C GLY A 228 24.59 9.05 -22.44
N GLY A 229 24.90 7.81 -22.86
CA GLY A 229 25.53 6.77 -22.05
C GLY A 229 24.70 6.41 -20.80
N PRO A 230 25.20 6.65 -19.58
CA PRO A 230 24.49 6.32 -18.35
C PRO A 230 23.11 6.94 -18.24
N LYS A 231 22.88 8.12 -18.85
CA LYS A 231 21.60 8.83 -18.77
C LYS A 231 20.49 8.10 -19.53
N GLY A 232 20.74 7.70 -20.78
CA GLY A 232 19.79 6.91 -21.56
C GLY A 232 19.55 5.54 -20.94
N SER A 233 20.59 4.91 -20.39
CA SER A 233 20.45 3.66 -19.63
C SER A 233 19.53 3.85 -18.41
N ALA A 234 19.71 4.95 -17.65
CA ALA A 234 18.87 5.25 -16.50
C ALA A 234 17.41 5.55 -16.91
N LEU A 235 17.18 6.23 -18.04
CA LEU A 235 15.84 6.44 -18.59
C LEU A 235 15.17 5.11 -18.97
N ALA A 236 15.91 4.19 -19.60
CA ALA A 236 15.39 2.87 -19.95
C ALA A 236 15.07 2.01 -18.70
N ILE A 237 15.89 2.10 -17.64
CA ILE A 237 15.59 1.46 -16.35
C ILE A 237 14.36 2.09 -15.70
N MET A 238 14.25 3.42 -15.72
CA MET A 238 13.09 4.15 -15.20
C MET A 238 11.80 3.66 -15.87
N MET A 239 11.81 3.49 -17.19
CA MET A 239 10.66 2.94 -17.92
C MET A 239 10.23 1.57 -17.39
N ASP A 240 11.19 0.69 -17.10
CA ASP A 240 10.92 -0.65 -16.60
C ASP A 240 10.44 -0.65 -15.14
N VAL A 241 10.94 0.28 -14.31
CA VAL A 241 10.46 0.49 -12.94
C VAL A 241 9.01 0.96 -12.94
N PHE A 242 8.68 2.02 -13.68
CA PHE A 242 7.32 2.59 -13.68
C PHE A 242 6.31 1.73 -14.44
N SER A 243 6.74 1.06 -15.50
CA SER A 243 5.82 0.37 -16.40
C SER A 243 5.80 -1.14 -16.18
N GLY A 244 6.92 -1.78 -15.82
CA GLY A 244 6.97 -3.21 -15.53
C GLY A 244 6.76 -3.50 -14.04
N VAL A 245 7.74 -3.11 -13.21
CA VAL A 245 7.77 -3.43 -11.77
C VAL A 245 6.54 -2.88 -11.04
N LEU A 246 6.22 -1.59 -11.23
CA LEU A 246 5.10 -0.94 -10.56
C LEU A 246 3.73 -1.48 -11.00
N SER A 247 3.58 -1.84 -12.28
CA SER A 247 2.30 -2.34 -12.80
C SER A 247 2.03 -3.80 -12.42
N GLY A 248 3.09 -4.58 -12.19
CA GLY A 248 3.03 -6.02 -12.01
C GLY A 248 3.06 -6.81 -13.32
N SER A 249 3.50 -6.20 -14.42
CA SER A 249 3.80 -6.88 -15.69
C SER A 249 5.26 -7.35 -15.76
N ALA A 250 5.61 -8.07 -16.81
CA ALA A 250 6.98 -8.47 -17.10
C ALA A 250 7.95 -7.27 -17.08
N PHE A 251 9.14 -7.48 -16.55
CA PHE A 251 10.22 -6.49 -16.39
C PHE A 251 11.58 -7.22 -16.51
N ALA A 252 12.70 -6.51 -16.36
CA ALA A 252 14.05 -7.07 -16.37
C ALA A 252 14.36 -7.95 -17.59
N GLY A 253 13.79 -7.58 -18.73
CA GLY A 253 13.97 -8.28 -20.00
C GLY A 253 13.05 -9.47 -20.25
N HIS A 254 12.03 -9.67 -19.42
CA HIS A 254 11.04 -10.73 -19.61
C HIS A 254 9.88 -10.35 -20.55
N VAL A 255 9.80 -9.08 -21.00
CA VAL A 255 8.81 -8.63 -21.99
C VAL A 255 9.07 -9.31 -23.34
N THR A 256 8.05 -9.99 -23.88
CA THR A 256 8.18 -10.71 -25.16
C THR A 256 8.25 -9.75 -26.33
N ASN A 257 9.09 -10.08 -27.31
CA ASN A 257 9.21 -9.30 -28.54
C ASN A 257 7.88 -9.32 -29.33
N PRO A 258 7.37 -8.18 -29.82
CA PRO A 258 6.19 -8.13 -30.67
C PRO A 258 6.26 -9.04 -31.91
N TYR A 259 7.46 -9.30 -32.45
CA TYR A 259 7.68 -10.18 -33.60
C TYR A 259 7.83 -11.66 -33.23
N GLU A 260 7.82 -12.00 -31.94
CA GLU A 260 7.89 -13.37 -31.45
C GLU A 260 6.48 -13.83 -31.01
N PRO A 261 5.79 -14.68 -31.79
CA PRO A 261 4.40 -15.03 -31.53
C PRO A 261 4.25 -16.28 -30.64
N SER A 262 5.32 -16.68 -29.92
CA SER A 262 5.37 -17.90 -29.09
C SER A 262 4.64 -17.78 -27.75
N LYS A 263 4.56 -16.56 -27.20
CA LYS A 263 3.96 -16.28 -25.88
C LYS A 263 3.37 -14.86 -25.79
N PRO A 264 2.48 -14.59 -24.82
CA PRO A 264 1.96 -13.25 -24.55
C PRO A 264 3.06 -12.23 -24.30
N ALA A 265 2.80 -10.96 -24.61
CA ALA A 265 3.81 -9.90 -24.49
C ALA A 265 4.05 -9.48 -23.04
N ASP A 266 2.96 -9.38 -22.26
CA ASP A 266 2.94 -8.92 -20.89
C ASP A 266 3.66 -7.58 -20.69
N VAL A 267 3.34 -6.62 -21.56
CA VAL A 267 3.86 -5.25 -21.48
C VAL A 267 3.11 -4.50 -20.39
N GLY A 268 3.79 -3.62 -19.65
CA GLY A 268 3.13 -2.68 -18.78
C GLY A 268 3.31 -1.23 -19.23
N HIS A 269 2.42 -0.37 -18.76
CA HIS A 269 2.43 1.08 -19.06
C HIS A 269 2.13 1.89 -17.80
N PHE A 270 2.57 3.13 -17.78
CA PHE A 270 2.23 4.09 -16.73
C PHE A 270 1.91 5.45 -17.35
N LEU A 271 0.72 5.95 -17.06
CA LEU A 271 0.14 7.14 -17.69
C LEU A 271 -0.24 8.15 -16.61
N VAL A 272 0.04 9.42 -16.85
CA VAL A 272 -0.33 10.52 -15.97
C VAL A 272 -1.02 11.60 -16.79
N ALA A 273 -2.12 12.14 -16.27
CA ALA A 273 -2.76 13.37 -16.74
C ALA A 273 -2.72 14.41 -15.63
N ILE A 274 -2.34 15.64 -15.97
CA ILE A 274 -2.20 16.76 -15.03
C ILE A 274 -2.93 17.95 -15.60
N LYS A 275 -3.79 18.55 -14.78
CA LYS A 275 -4.51 19.77 -15.14
C LYS A 275 -3.52 20.97 -15.05
N PRO A 276 -3.33 21.74 -16.11
CA PRO A 276 -2.38 22.87 -16.08
C PRO A 276 -2.91 24.06 -15.27
N ASP A 277 -4.23 24.17 -15.10
CA ASP A 277 -4.87 25.33 -14.46
C ASP A 277 -4.93 25.26 -12.91
N LEU A 278 -4.04 24.47 -12.29
CA LEU A 278 -3.97 24.31 -10.84
C LEU A 278 -3.31 25.50 -10.13
N TYR A 279 -2.42 26.20 -10.82
CA TYR A 279 -1.63 27.31 -10.26
C TYR A 279 -1.85 28.65 -10.97
N LEU A 280 -2.22 28.60 -12.25
CA LEU A 280 -2.47 29.76 -13.11
C LEU A 280 -3.68 29.44 -14.01
N SER A 281 -4.26 30.44 -14.65
CA SER A 281 -5.38 30.18 -15.58
C SER A 281 -4.91 29.38 -16.81
N LEU A 282 -5.82 28.63 -17.44
CA LEU A 282 -5.48 27.86 -18.66
C LEU A 282 -4.99 28.78 -19.79
N ASP A 283 -5.59 29.97 -19.94
CA ASP A 283 -5.19 30.95 -20.95
C ASP A 283 -3.77 31.46 -20.70
N GLU A 284 -3.45 31.82 -19.45
CA GLU A 284 -2.09 32.22 -19.07
C GLU A 284 -1.08 31.09 -19.31
N PHE A 285 -1.46 29.84 -19.04
CA PHE A 285 -0.59 28.68 -19.31
C PHE A 285 -0.26 28.57 -20.80
N LYS A 286 -1.30 28.65 -21.64
CA LYS A 286 -1.19 28.58 -23.10
C LYS A 286 -0.38 29.73 -23.68
N GLU A 287 -0.55 30.96 -23.17
CA GLU A 287 0.26 32.11 -23.57
C GLU A 287 1.74 31.93 -23.23
N ARG A 288 2.04 31.36 -22.05
CA ARG A 288 3.42 31.06 -21.64
C ARG A 288 4.03 29.94 -22.48
N MET A 289 3.24 28.94 -22.87
CA MET A 289 3.67 27.90 -23.80
C MET A 289 3.97 28.47 -25.19
N ASP A 290 3.11 29.37 -25.71
CA ASP A 290 3.36 30.07 -26.97
C ASP A 290 4.61 30.96 -26.92
N TYR A 291 4.87 31.60 -25.77
CA TYR A 291 6.10 32.34 -25.55
C TYR A 291 7.33 31.43 -25.54
N LEU A 292 7.27 30.29 -24.84
CA LEU A 292 8.35 29.29 -24.82
C LEU A 292 8.65 28.76 -26.22
N TYR A 293 7.62 28.39 -26.99
CA TYR A 293 7.74 27.95 -28.37
C TYR A 293 8.54 28.98 -29.19
N ARG A 294 8.07 30.24 -29.22
CA ARG A 294 8.73 31.34 -29.96
C ARG A 294 10.18 31.52 -29.54
N ARG A 295 10.46 31.56 -28.23
CA ARG A 295 11.83 31.72 -27.71
C ARG A 295 12.78 30.60 -28.15
N VAL A 296 12.29 29.37 -28.28
CA VAL A 296 13.10 28.24 -28.74
C VAL A 296 13.32 28.29 -30.24
N VAL A 297 12.26 28.45 -31.04
CA VAL A 297 12.37 28.41 -32.51
C VAL A 297 13.07 29.64 -33.09
N ASP A 298 12.98 30.80 -32.42
CA ASP A 298 13.64 32.06 -32.80
C ASP A 298 15.02 32.23 -32.16
N SER A 299 15.54 31.23 -31.45
CA SER A 299 16.88 31.27 -30.85
C SER A 299 17.96 31.42 -31.92
N GLU A 300 19.11 31.99 -31.53
CA GLU A 300 20.27 32.10 -32.41
C GLU A 300 20.68 30.72 -32.94
N LYS A 301 20.78 30.63 -34.26
CA LYS A 301 21.10 29.40 -34.98
C LYS A 301 22.61 29.28 -35.12
N ARG A 302 23.14 28.08 -34.89
CA ARG A 302 24.54 27.77 -35.22
C ARG A 302 24.74 27.73 -36.74
N PRO A 303 25.99 27.90 -37.25
CA PRO A 303 26.28 27.77 -38.68
C PRO A 303 25.77 26.45 -39.27
N GLY A 304 25.16 26.51 -40.46
CA GLY A 304 24.61 25.36 -41.17
C GLY A 304 23.28 24.82 -40.64
N VAL A 305 22.62 25.53 -39.71
CA VAL A 305 21.26 25.19 -39.26
C VAL A 305 20.26 26.22 -39.81
N ASP A 306 19.34 25.76 -40.67
CA ASP A 306 18.34 26.63 -41.29
C ASP A 306 17.21 27.02 -40.32
N ARG A 307 16.77 26.05 -39.51
CA ARG A 307 15.64 26.18 -38.58
C ARG A 307 15.85 25.35 -37.31
N ILE A 308 15.38 25.88 -36.18
CA ILE A 308 15.24 25.16 -34.92
C ILE A 308 13.78 24.70 -34.81
N TYR A 309 13.57 23.44 -34.45
CA TYR A 309 12.24 22.87 -34.26
C TYR A 309 11.92 22.73 -32.79
N PHE A 310 10.66 22.98 -32.44
CA PHE A 310 10.12 22.64 -31.12
C PHE A 310 9.79 21.14 -31.04
N PRO A 311 9.88 20.49 -29.87
CA PRO A 311 9.59 19.05 -29.77
C PRO A 311 8.17 18.70 -30.26
N GLY A 312 8.10 17.74 -31.19
CA GLY A 312 6.87 17.29 -31.84
C GLY A 312 6.46 18.10 -33.06
N GLU A 313 7.14 19.21 -33.36
CA GLU A 313 6.81 20.07 -34.50
C GLU A 313 7.10 19.39 -35.84
N MET A 314 8.18 18.60 -35.93
CA MET A 314 8.55 17.90 -37.17
C MET A 314 7.49 16.87 -37.57
N GLU A 315 6.98 16.12 -36.60
CA GLU A 315 5.94 15.12 -36.76
C GLU A 315 4.60 15.77 -37.13
N GLN A 316 4.27 16.91 -36.49
CA GLN A 316 3.06 17.66 -36.79
C GLN A 316 3.09 18.31 -38.19
N ILE A 317 4.22 18.86 -38.63
CA ILE A 317 4.38 19.33 -40.02
C ILE A 317 4.26 18.17 -41.01
N THR A 318 4.80 17.00 -40.67
CA THR A 318 4.70 15.80 -41.51
C THR A 318 3.26 15.31 -41.61
N GLN A 319 2.51 15.37 -40.50
CA GLN A 319 1.08 15.07 -40.46
C GLN A 319 0.30 15.98 -41.41
N ASP A 320 0.42 17.31 -41.26
CA ASP A 320 -0.27 18.25 -42.15
C ASP A 320 0.04 17.98 -43.64
N ARG A 321 1.29 17.66 -43.95
CA ARG A 321 1.68 17.29 -45.31
C ARG A 321 1.03 16.00 -45.78
N ARG A 322 1.09 14.92 -45.00
CA ARG A 322 0.56 13.59 -45.37
C ARG A 322 -0.97 13.54 -45.37
N GLU A 323 -1.63 14.42 -44.62
CA GLU A 323 -3.09 14.60 -44.71
C GLU A 323 -3.51 15.16 -46.09
N ASN A 324 -2.68 16.01 -46.70
CA ASN A 324 -2.94 16.60 -48.01
C ASN A 324 -2.39 15.78 -49.19
N GLU A 325 -1.19 15.23 -49.05
CA GLU A 325 -0.46 14.54 -50.12
C GLU A 325 -0.67 13.01 -50.12
N GLY A 326 -1.22 12.46 -49.03
CA GLY A 326 -1.32 11.02 -48.79
C GLY A 326 -0.12 10.43 -48.04
N ILE A 327 -0.32 9.22 -47.52
CA ILE A 327 0.67 8.44 -46.78
C ILE A 327 1.48 7.60 -47.80
N PRO A 328 2.82 7.75 -47.84
CA PRO A 328 3.67 6.99 -48.76
C PRO A 328 3.92 5.57 -48.25
N TYR A 329 3.68 4.55 -49.08
CA TYR A 329 4.11 3.16 -48.87
C TYR A 329 5.00 2.70 -50.04
N THR A 330 5.92 1.77 -49.76
CA THR A 330 6.81 1.19 -50.78
C THR A 330 6.34 -0.20 -51.22
N GLU A 331 6.58 -0.60 -52.47
CA GLU A 331 6.14 -1.92 -53.01
C GLU A 331 6.60 -3.15 -52.17
N ALA A 332 7.68 -3.04 -51.39
CA ALA A 332 8.13 -4.09 -50.48
C ALA A 332 7.22 -4.24 -49.24
N GLU A 333 6.50 -3.19 -48.87
CA GLU A 333 5.48 -3.16 -47.83
C GLU A 333 4.10 -3.61 -48.38
N ASP A 334 3.83 -3.38 -49.67
CA ASP A 334 2.61 -3.84 -50.36
C ASP A 334 2.57 -5.36 -50.62
N GLY A 335 3.74 -5.99 -50.77
CA GLY A 335 3.87 -7.42 -51.10
C GLY A 335 3.39 -8.39 -49.99
N ALA A 336 3.28 -7.94 -48.74
CA ALA A 336 2.76 -8.74 -47.64
C ALA A 336 1.22 -8.72 -47.52
N SER A 337 0.54 -7.84 -48.27
CA SER A 337 -0.91 -7.61 -48.18
C SER A 337 -1.73 -8.37 -49.24
N THR A 338 -1.09 -9.05 -50.20
CA THR A 338 -1.79 -9.73 -51.30
C THR A 338 -1.62 -11.25 -51.26
N THR A 339 -2.03 -11.90 -50.18
CA THR A 339 -2.47 -13.30 -50.23
C THR A 339 -3.98 -13.31 -50.11
N LYS A 340 -4.65 -13.56 -51.25
CA LYS A 340 -6.08 -13.88 -51.34
C LYS A 340 -6.40 -14.97 -50.31
N ALA A 341 -6.94 -14.57 -49.16
CA ALA A 341 -7.43 -15.50 -48.14
C ALA A 341 -8.79 -16.02 -48.59
N THR A 342 -8.77 -17.25 -49.13
CA THR A 342 -9.95 -18.04 -49.42
C THR A 342 -10.72 -18.30 -48.13
N LEU A 343 -11.90 -17.68 -48.00
CA LEU A 343 -12.82 -17.87 -46.89
C LEU A 343 -13.49 -19.25 -47.01
N SER A 344 -13.36 -20.09 -45.99
CA SER A 344 -14.24 -21.25 -45.74
C SER A 344 -14.95 -21.08 -44.40
N PRO A 345 -16.28 -21.31 -44.32
CA PRO A 345 -17.03 -21.08 -43.10
C PRO A 345 -17.02 -22.34 -42.22
N VAL A 346 -16.65 -22.19 -40.94
CA VAL A 346 -16.87 -23.22 -39.92
C VAL A 346 -18.19 -22.91 -39.21
N SER A 347 -19.05 -23.92 -39.25
CA SER A 347 -20.41 -24.01 -38.76
C SER A 347 -20.53 -23.93 -37.23
N SER A 348 -21.69 -23.41 -36.85
CA SER A 348 -22.30 -23.31 -35.51
C SER A 348 -22.42 -24.62 -34.72
N SER A 349 -22.04 -24.57 -33.45
CA SER A 349 -22.61 -25.27 -32.28
C SER A 349 -21.81 -24.78 -31.05
N SER A 350 -22.27 -24.68 -29.81
CA SER A 350 -23.52 -24.95 -29.12
C SER A 350 -23.45 -24.16 -27.80
N SER A 351 -24.57 -23.56 -27.40
CA SER A 351 -24.76 -22.87 -26.13
C SER A 351 -24.57 -23.80 -24.92
N ILE A 352 -23.60 -23.50 -24.05
CA ILE A 352 -23.52 -24.08 -22.71
C ILE A 352 -23.70 -22.94 -21.70
N ALA A 353 -24.81 -23.02 -20.95
CA ALA A 353 -25.17 -22.09 -19.90
C ALA A 353 -24.27 -22.29 -18.68
N VAL A 354 -23.50 -21.26 -18.31
CA VAL A 354 -22.71 -21.23 -17.08
C VAL A 354 -23.56 -20.63 -15.96
N LYS A 355 -23.84 -21.43 -14.93
CA LYS A 355 -24.43 -20.98 -13.65
C LYS A 355 -23.41 -20.14 -12.86
N PRO A 356 -23.82 -19.09 -12.14
CA PRO A 356 -22.91 -18.32 -11.29
C PRO A 356 -22.59 -19.08 -10.00
N PRO A 357 -21.36 -18.97 -9.45
CA PRO A 357 -21.07 -19.45 -8.10
C PRO A 357 -21.64 -18.48 -7.05
N PRO A 358 -21.96 -18.96 -5.84
CA PRO A 358 -22.62 -18.16 -4.81
C PRO A 358 -21.65 -17.14 -4.21
N LEU A 359 -22.19 -15.98 -3.83
CA LEU A 359 -21.54 -14.97 -3.01
C LEU A 359 -21.23 -15.58 -1.63
N SER A 360 -19.96 -15.85 -1.35
CA SER A 360 -19.50 -16.11 0.02
C SER A 360 -19.36 -14.77 0.74
N ALA A 361 -20.36 -14.45 1.55
CA ALA A 361 -20.24 -13.43 2.58
C ALA A 361 -19.31 -13.97 3.69
N SER A 362 -18.05 -13.53 3.69
CA SER A 362 -17.20 -13.61 4.88
C SER A 362 -17.17 -12.24 5.54
N THR A 363 -18.24 -11.88 6.23
CA THR A 363 -18.20 -10.90 7.31
C THR A 363 -17.55 -11.57 8.51
N LEU A 364 -16.21 -11.55 8.57
CA LEU A 364 -15.52 -11.74 9.84
C LEU A 364 -15.86 -10.52 10.70
N HIS A 365 -16.76 -10.71 11.66
CA HIS A 365 -17.01 -9.73 12.70
C HIS A 365 -15.70 -9.48 13.46
N HIS A 366 -15.18 -8.26 13.37
CA HIS A 366 -14.15 -7.76 14.28
C HIS A 366 -14.82 -7.49 15.63
N GLU A 367 -14.69 -8.42 16.57
CA GLU A 367 -14.94 -8.13 17.97
C GLU A 367 -13.63 -7.67 18.61
N ASP A 368 -13.48 -6.36 18.73
CA ASP A 368 -12.38 -5.77 19.48
C ASP A 368 -12.61 -6.01 20.97
N ALA A 369 -11.79 -6.88 21.56
CA ALA A 369 -11.87 -7.25 22.98
C ALA A 369 -11.52 -6.09 23.92
N PHE A 370 -10.83 -5.05 23.44
CA PHE A 370 -10.42 -3.88 24.23
C PHE A 370 -11.44 -2.74 24.15
N LEU A 371 -12.27 -2.70 23.11
CA LEU A 371 -13.27 -1.64 22.90
C LEU A 371 -14.25 -1.42 24.08
N PRO A 372 -14.74 -2.45 24.80
CA PRO A 372 -15.57 -2.24 25.98
C PRO A 372 -14.80 -1.57 27.13
N VAL A 373 -13.53 -1.93 27.30
CA VAL A 373 -12.64 -1.40 28.35
C VAL A 373 -12.28 0.05 28.05
N GLU A 374 -11.92 0.38 26.81
CA GLU A 374 -11.63 1.77 26.41
C GLU A 374 -12.84 2.71 26.56
N ARG A 375 -14.04 2.22 26.26
CA ARG A 375 -15.28 2.98 26.45
C ARG A 375 -15.56 3.23 27.92
N ALA A 376 -15.34 2.24 28.78
CA ALA A 376 -15.48 2.37 30.23
C ALA A 376 -14.44 3.36 30.81
N ALA A 377 -13.18 3.29 30.37
CA ALA A 377 -12.13 4.21 30.80
C ALA A 377 -12.44 5.66 30.43
N LYS A 378 -12.87 5.92 29.18
CA LYS A 378 -13.30 7.26 28.73
C LYS A 378 -14.52 7.77 29.50
N ALA A 379 -15.41 6.90 29.95
CA ALA A 379 -16.56 7.30 30.78
C ALA A 379 -16.11 7.69 32.19
N LEU A 380 -15.21 6.93 32.81
CA LEU A 380 -14.65 7.26 34.14
C LEU A 380 -13.83 8.56 34.12
N GLN A 381 -13.04 8.80 33.08
CA GLN A 381 -12.31 10.07 32.89
C GLN A 381 -13.26 11.28 32.82
N ARG A 382 -14.41 11.16 32.14
CA ARG A 382 -15.43 12.22 32.14
C ARG A 382 -16.04 12.42 33.53
N ASN A 383 -16.26 11.35 34.29
CA ASN A 383 -16.77 11.47 35.66
C ASN A 383 -15.79 12.21 36.57
N ILE A 384 -14.48 11.93 36.44
CA ILE A 384 -13.42 12.66 37.16
C ILE A 384 -13.48 14.15 36.83
N GLN A 385 -13.59 14.50 35.54
CA GLN A 385 -13.72 15.91 35.12
C GLN A 385 -14.97 16.58 35.72
N ILE A 386 -16.11 15.90 35.74
CA ILE A 386 -17.35 16.41 36.35
C ILE A 386 -17.15 16.70 37.85
N TYR A 387 -16.45 15.83 38.58
CA TYR A 387 -16.20 16.06 40.00
C TYR A 387 -15.22 17.22 40.24
N LEU A 388 -14.22 17.41 39.37
CA LEU A 388 -13.30 18.56 39.41
C LEU A 388 -14.03 19.87 39.13
N ASP A 389 -14.85 19.91 38.07
CA ASP A 389 -15.62 21.10 37.70
C ASP A 389 -16.60 21.49 38.82
N ALA A 390 -17.29 20.51 39.41
CA ALA A 390 -18.17 20.73 40.56
C ALA A 390 -17.42 21.22 41.81
N GLN A 391 -16.16 20.84 41.99
CA GLN A 391 -15.33 21.35 43.09
C GLN A 391 -14.91 22.81 42.83
N CYS A 392 -14.47 23.12 41.61
CA CYS A 392 -14.09 24.48 41.20
C CYS A 392 -15.25 25.46 41.28
N GLU A 393 -16.44 25.10 40.76
CA GLU A 393 -17.63 25.94 40.79
C GLU A 393 -18.04 26.29 42.23
N ARG A 394 -17.95 25.33 43.16
CA ARG A 394 -18.33 25.56 44.55
C ARG A 394 -17.30 26.39 45.32
N LEU A 395 -16.02 26.26 45.03
CA LEU A 395 -15.00 27.15 45.58
C LEU A 395 -15.15 28.58 45.06
N ALA A 396 -15.57 28.76 43.80
CA ALA A 396 -15.79 30.08 43.20
C ALA A 396 -17.08 30.78 43.68
N ALA A 397 -18.17 30.04 43.91
CA ALA A 397 -19.47 30.59 44.28
C ALA A 397 -19.54 31.19 45.70
N HIS A 398 -18.54 30.97 46.56
CA HIS A 398 -18.54 31.44 47.96
C HIS A 398 -17.62 32.66 48.19
N GLY A 399 -17.13 33.31 47.13
CA GLY A 399 -16.31 34.53 47.20
C GLY A 399 -17.06 35.85 46.99
N GLY A 400 -18.39 35.84 46.89
CA GLY A 400 -19.21 37.04 46.65
C GLY A 400 -20.21 37.30 47.77
N GLY A 401 -19.88 38.25 48.65
CA GLY A 401 -20.81 38.84 49.63
C GLY A 401 -21.77 39.85 48.98
N GLU A 402 -22.92 39.99 49.63
CA GLU A 402 -24.21 40.55 49.22
C GLU A 402 -24.30 42.09 49.15
N ASP A 403 -25.37 42.63 48.52
CA ASP A 403 -26.21 43.69 49.09
C ASP A 403 -27.53 43.94 48.30
N ASP A 404 -28.63 43.52 48.94
CA ASP A 404 -29.95 44.13 49.17
C ASP A 404 -30.83 44.91 48.14
N VAL A 405 -32.06 44.38 47.98
CA VAL A 405 -33.40 44.99 48.15
C VAL A 405 -33.86 46.15 47.24
N SER A 406 -34.65 45.82 46.20
CA SER A 406 -36.13 46.00 46.16
C SER A 406 -36.71 46.01 44.72
N SER A 407 -37.64 45.07 44.52
CA SER A 407 -38.83 45.09 43.65
C SER A 407 -38.81 45.73 42.24
N VAL A 408 -38.89 44.80 41.26
CA VAL A 408 -39.82 44.74 40.12
C VAL A 408 -39.91 45.97 39.18
N THR A 409 -39.33 45.86 37.98
CA THR A 409 -40.08 45.57 36.74
C THR A 409 -39.11 45.45 35.55
N SER A 410 -39.50 44.55 34.65
CA SER A 410 -38.82 44.05 33.46
C SER A 410 -38.42 45.11 32.42
N ALA A 411 -37.21 44.96 31.85
CA ALA A 411 -36.93 44.53 30.46
C ALA A 411 -35.65 45.19 29.89
N SER A 412 -34.84 44.34 29.24
CA SER A 412 -33.60 44.48 28.42
C SER A 412 -33.45 45.78 27.58
N PRO A 413 -32.27 46.17 26.99
CA PRO A 413 -31.28 45.28 26.32
C PRO A 413 -29.78 45.71 26.13
N SER A 414 -28.98 44.75 25.59
CA SER A 414 -27.82 44.88 24.66
C SER A 414 -26.43 45.36 25.16
N ALA A 415 -25.27 44.93 24.63
CA ALA A 415 -24.96 44.20 23.39
C ALA A 415 -23.55 43.52 23.37
N SER A 416 -23.47 42.45 22.54
CA SER A 416 -22.34 42.01 21.68
C SER A 416 -21.13 41.26 22.27
N PRO A 417 -20.45 40.35 21.50
CA PRO A 417 -20.28 40.40 20.03
C PRO A 417 -20.40 39.11 19.19
N ASN A 418 -20.63 39.34 17.88
CA ASN A 418 -20.24 38.59 16.67
C ASN A 418 -20.02 37.07 16.71
N ARG A 419 -20.88 36.33 15.97
CA ARG A 419 -20.42 35.43 14.90
C ARG A 419 -21.52 35.18 13.85
N SER A 420 -21.10 35.30 12.60
CA SER A 420 -21.87 35.26 11.36
C SER A 420 -22.61 33.94 11.11
N VAL A 421 -23.80 34.08 10.56
CA VAL A 421 -24.68 33.06 9.99
C VAL A 421 -24.11 32.53 8.66
N VAL A 422 -24.10 31.21 8.48
CA VAL A 422 -24.37 30.59 7.18
C VAL A 422 -25.39 29.47 7.40
N ARG A 423 -26.45 29.51 6.59
CA ARG A 423 -27.68 28.73 6.66
C ARG A 423 -27.61 27.58 5.65
N PRO A 424 -28.01 26.33 5.97
CA PRO A 424 -28.39 25.38 4.94
C PRO A 424 -29.90 25.44 4.68
N LEU A 425 -30.25 25.37 3.40
CA LEU A 425 -31.60 25.31 2.85
C LEU A 425 -32.24 23.93 3.08
N ARG A 426 -33.55 24.01 3.38
CA ARG A 426 -34.66 23.04 3.19
C ARG A 426 -34.36 21.53 3.10
N ARG A 427 -34.97 20.82 4.06
CA ARG A 427 -35.31 19.39 4.08
C ARG A 427 -35.89 18.84 2.78
N ALA A 428 -35.60 17.56 2.52
CA ALA A 428 -36.59 16.59 2.06
C ALA A 428 -36.57 15.34 2.97
N ALA A 429 -37.79 14.96 3.38
CA ALA A 429 -38.28 13.76 4.09
C ALA A 429 -37.31 12.71 4.70
N GLY A 430 -37.42 12.51 6.02
CA GLY A 430 -36.96 11.29 6.70
C GLY A 430 -36.86 11.39 8.23
N LEU A 431 -37.76 10.67 8.93
CA LEU A 431 -37.77 10.26 10.35
C LEU A 431 -37.94 11.31 11.47
N LYS A 432 -39.04 11.16 12.24
CA LYS A 432 -39.30 11.86 13.51
C LYS A 432 -38.43 11.24 14.62
N THR A 433 -37.40 11.95 15.06
CA THR A 433 -36.73 11.66 16.36
C THR A 433 -37.47 12.38 17.48
N ILE A 434 -37.93 11.61 18.48
CA ILE A 434 -38.50 12.13 19.73
C ILE A 434 -37.34 12.66 20.58
N PRO A 435 -37.35 13.91 21.06
CA PRO A 435 -36.30 14.41 21.94
C PRO A 435 -36.45 13.77 23.34
N ILE A 436 -35.49 12.93 23.71
CA ILE A 436 -35.38 12.39 25.08
C ILE A 436 -34.91 13.52 25.99
N ARG A 437 -35.76 13.98 26.92
CA ARG A 437 -35.35 14.92 27.98
C ARG A 437 -34.37 14.21 28.91
N GLN A 438 -33.15 14.74 29.01
CA GLN A 438 -32.21 14.30 30.04
C GLN A 438 -32.69 14.79 31.43
N PRO A 439 -32.64 13.95 32.47
CA PRO A 439 -32.99 14.37 33.82
C PRO A 439 -32.02 15.44 34.33
N PRO A 440 -32.48 16.41 35.15
CA PRO A 440 -31.61 17.44 35.70
C PRO A 440 -30.51 16.81 36.56
N GLN A 441 -29.25 17.20 36.33
CA GLN A 441 -28.12 16.70 37.11
C GLN A 441 -28.20 17.22 38.56
N LYS A 442 -28.06 16.31 39.54
CA LYS A 442 -28.07 16.67 40.97
C LYS A 442 -26.80 17.44 41.31
N LYS A 443 -26.92 18.58 41.99
CA LYS A 443 -25.78 19.38 42.47
C LYS A 443 -24.95 18.57 43.47
N ILE A 444 -23.67 18.34 43.17
CA ILE A 444 -22.76 17.52 43.98
C ILE A 444 -22.22 18.38 45.14
N SER A 445 -22.16 17.83 46.36
CA SER A 445 -21.56 18.52 47.51
C SER A 445 -20.03 18.50 47.44
N LEU A 446 -19.34 19.47 48.05
CA LEU A 446 -17.86 19.51 48.03
C LEU A 446 -17.24 18.22 48.60
N ARG A 447 -17.81 17.70 49.71
CA ARG A 447 -17.46 16.38 50.26
C ARG A 447 -17.82 15.23 49.31
N GLY A 448 -18.95 15.35 48.60
CA GLY A 448 -19.37 14.40 47.57
C GLY A 448 -18.41 14.36 46.38
N SER A 449 -17.89 15.50 45.93
CA SER A 449 -16.89 15.58 44.85
C SER A 449 -15.55 15.00 45.29
N ARG A 450 -15.07 15.33 46.49
CA ARG A 450 -13.82 14.78 47.05
C ARG A 450 -13.86 13.25 47.19
N LYS A 451 -14.98 12.71 47.68
CA LYS A 451 -15.20 11.25 47.80
C LYS A 451 -15.39 10.58 46.44
N GLY A 452 -16.14 11.22 45.53
CA GLY A 452 -16.38 10.74 44.17
C GLY A 452 -15.11 10.63 43.33
N LEU A 453 -14.16 11.55 43.49
CA LEU A 453 -12.84 11.49 42.86
C LEU A 453 -12.03 10.27 43.30
N ALA A 454 -11.96 10.00 44.61
CA ALA A 454 -11.24 8.84 45.13
C ALA A 454 -11.83 7.51 44.63
N THR A 455 -13.17 7.39 44.65
CA THR A 455 -13.85 6.18 44.15
C THR A 455 -13.69 5.99 42.64
N ALA A 456 -13.74 7.07 41.85
CA ALA A 456 -13.51 6.99 40.41
C ALA A 456 -12.07 6.59 40.04
N MET A 457 -11.08 6.97 40.85
CA MET A 457 -9.68 6.52 40.71
C MET A 457 -9.53 5.03 41.05
N ASP A 458 -10.19 4.55 42.11
CA ASP A 458 -10.19 3.12 42.48
C ASP A 458 -10.89 2.25 41.41
N GLU A 459 -11.99 2.73 40.82
CA GLU A 459 -12.70 2.06 39.72
C GLU A 459 -11.86 1.99 38.44
N LEU A 460 -11.08 3.04 38.15
CA LEU A 460 -10.15 3.04 37.02
C LEU A 460 -9.03 2.01 37.24
N ALA A 461 -8.51 1.88 38.47
CA ALA A 461 -7.52 0.86 38.82
C ALA A 461 -8.05 -0.57 38.64
N LEU A 462 -9.29 -0.86 39.06
CA LEU A 462 -9.93 -2.15 38.83
C LEU A 462 -10.13 -2.47 37.34
N LEU A 463 -10.42 -1.44 36.52
CA LEU A 463 -10.55 -1.60 35.07
C LEU A 463 -9.20 -1.96 34.42
N THR A 464 -8.09 -1.39 34.90
CA THR A 464 -6.74 -1.78 34.42
C THR A 464 -6.38 -3.23 34.75
N GLU A 465 -6.89 -3.79 35.86
CA GLU A 465 -6.72 -5.21 36.19
C GLU A 465 -7.47 -6.11 35.18
N GLN A 466 -8.65 -5.69 34.72
CA GLN A 466 -9.39 -6.40 33.68
C GLN A 466 -8.67 -6.34 32.34
N GLU A 467 -8.07 -5.21 31.99
CA GLU A 467 -7.22 -5.06 30.80
C GLU A 467 -6.03 -6.02 30.83
N LEU A 468 -5.33 -6.12 31.98
CA LEU A 468 -4.21 -7.06 32.16
C LEU A 468 -4.62 -8.53 32.00
N ARG A 469 -5.83 -8.91 32.44
CA ARG A 469 -6.35 -10.28 32.26
C ARG A 469 -6.66 -10.59 30.79
N ILE A 470 -7.18 -9.62 30.05
CA ILE A 470 -7.38 -9.75 28.60
C ILE A 470 -6.03 -9.92 27.92
N ILE A 471 -5.04 -9.08 28.24
CA ILE A 471 -3.68 -9.17 27.71
C ILE A 471 -3.06 -10.55 27.99
N ALA A 472 -3.14 -11.07 29.22
CA ALA A 472 -2.56 -12.38 29.56
C ALA A 472 -3.17 -13.53 28.74
N ARG A 473 -4.49 -13.52 28.53
CA ARG A 473 -5.18 -14.51 27.71
C ARG A 473 -4.76 -14.43 26.24
N GLU A 474 -4.69 -13.22 25.71
CA GLU A 474 -4.31 -12.93 24.33
C GLU A 474 -2.84 -13.27 24.02
N THR A 475 -1.93 -13.03 24.99
CA THR A 475 -0.51 -13.40 24.90
C THR A 475 -0.32 -14.92 24.89
N GLY A 476 -1.00 -15.64 25.80
CA GLY A 476 -0.91 -17.11 25.84
C GLY A 476 -1.47 -17.79 24.59
N GLY A 477 -2.43 -17.18 23.89
CA GLY A 477 -2.90 -17.65 22.58
C GLY A 477 -1.83 -17.54 21.49
N ARG A 478 -1.10 -16.43 21.48
CA ARG A 478 -0.01 -16.14 20.53
C ARG A 478 1.23 -16.99 20.76
N GLU A 479 1.60 -17.24 22.01
CA GLU A 479 2.72 -18.15 22.33
C GLU A 479 2.49 -19.58 21.82
N ARG A 480 1.25 -20.10 21.96
CA ARG A 480 0.89 -21.42 21.42
C ARG A 480 0.93 -21.45 19.89
N ALA A 481 0.54 -20.37 19.24
CA ALA A 481 0.60 -20.23 17.78
C ALA A 481 2.05 -20.20 17.27
N LEU A 482 2.94 -19.49 17.97
CA LEU A 482 4.37 -19.43 17.63
C LEU A 482 5.04 -20.81 17.77
N GLN A 483 4.70 -21.58 18.81
CA GLN A 483 5.21 -22.96 18.97
C GLN A 483 4.74 -23.89 17.83
N GLN A 484 3.50 -23.74 17.37
CA GLN A 484 3.00 -24.49 16.21
C GLN A 484 3.71 -24.11 14.92
N MET A 485 4.00 -22.81 14.73
CA MET A 485 4.74 -22.30 13.58
C MET A 485 6.17 -22.85 13.52
N GLU A 486 6.88 -22.85 14.65
CA GLU A 486 8.26 -23.37 14.74
C GLU A 486 8.33 -24.86 14.38
N THR A 487 7.31 -25.62 14.79
CA THR A 487 7.17 -27.04 14.43
C THR A 487 6.96 -27.24 12.93
N LEU A 488 6.19 -26.37 12.27
CA LEU A 488 5.93 -26.43 10.83
C LEU A 488 7.13 -25.95 10.01
N ALA A 489 7.84 -24.92 10.48
CA ALA A 489 9.06 -24.41 9.86
C ALA A 489 10.17 -25.46 9.87
N GLY A 490 10.35 -26.19 10.99
CA GLY A 490 11.31 -27.29 11.08
C GLY A 490 11.02 -28.43 10.09
N LYS A 491 9.74 -28.78 9.90
CA LYS A 491 9.33 -29.79 8.92
C LYS A 491 9.60 -29.36 7.47
N LYS A 492 9.34 -28.08 7.16
CA LYS A 492 9.61 -27.51 5.83
C LYS A 492 11.11 -27.56 5.50
N ALA A 493 11.96 -27.06 6.40
CA ALA A 493 13.40 -27.03 6.20
C ALA A 493 14.01 -28.44 6.05
N SER A 494 13.48 -29.43 6.79
CA SER A 494 13.92 -30.82 6.67
C SER A 494 13.62 -31.41 5.29
N LEU A 495 12.44 -31.12 4.74
CA LEU A 495 12.03 -31.63 3.42
C LEU A 495 12.80 -30.94 2.29
N GLU A 496 13.04 -29.63 2.40
CA GLU A 496 13.86 -28.88 1.44
C GLU A 496 15.30 -29.40 1.41
N ALA A 497 15.89 -29.72 2.56
CA ALA A 497 17.23 -30.29 2.64
C ALA A 497 17.32 -31.71 2.03
N GLU A 498 16.28 -32.53 2.18
CA GLU A 498 16.23 -33.90 1.64
C GLU A 498 16.04 -33.92 0.12
N ILE A 499 15.28 -32.97 -0.43
CA ILE A 499 15.15 -32.74 -1.88
C ILE A 499 16.49 -32.29 -2.47
N LEU A 500 17.17 -31.34 -1.81
CA LEU A 500 18.45 -30.80 -2.28
C LEU A 500 19.59 -31.84 -2.20
N ALA A 501 19.56 -32.73 -1.19
CA ALA A 501 20.49 -33.85 -1.09
C ALA A 501 20.32 -34.87 -2.24
N MET A 502 19.07 -35.15 -2.66
CA MET A 502 18.78 -36.06 -3.77
C MET A 502 19.12 -35.47 -5.14
N GLU A 503 18.98 -34.16 -5.32
CA GLU A 503 19.46 -33.48 -6.54
C GLU A 503 21.00 -33.40 -6.60
N SER A 504 21.70 -33.58 -5.47
CA SER A 504 23.16 -33.51 -5.39
C SER A 504 23.90 -34.85 -5.53
N GLU A 505 23.20 -35.99 -5.54
CA GLU A 505 23.77 -37.31 -5.89
C GLU A 505 23.91 -37.48 -7.41
N ASP A 506 24.48 -36.47 -8.08
CA ASP A 506 24.83 -36.50 -9.49
C ASP A 506 26.27 -37.04 -9.62
N ASN A 507 26.37 -38.36 -9.79
CA ASN A 507 27.62 -39.09 -10.02
C ASN A 507 28.15 -38.79 -11.45
N THR A 508 28.67 -37.59 -11.63
CA THR A 508 29.07 -37.00 -12.92
C THR A 508 30.46 -37.44 -13.43
N ALA A 509 31.06 -38.49 -12.87
CA ALA A 509 32.39 -38.96 -13.26
C ALA A 509 32.44 -40.15 -14.24
N ALA A 510 31.31 -40.71 -14.66
CA ALA A 510 31.28 -41.92 -15.52
C ALA A 510 30.90 -41.73 -17.02
N PRO A 511 30.14 -40.72 -17.47
CA PRO A 511 29.62 -40.73 -18.85
C PRO A 511 30.56 -40.08 -19.89
N THR A 512 31.58 -39.35 -19.47
CA THR A 512 32.47 -38.59 -20.37
C THR A 512 33.67 -39.39 -20.91
N SER A 513 34.05 -40.47 -20.23
CA SER A 513 35.19 -41.33 -20.63
C SER A 513 34.84 -42.30 -21.79
N LEU A 514 33.59 -42.73 -21.88
CA LEU A 514 33.14 -43.71 -22.89
C LEU A 514 32.71 -43.10 -24.23
N ARG A 515 32.55 -41.77 -24.30
CA ARG A 515 32.22 -41.06 -25.56
C ARG A 515 33.44 -40.85 -26.45
N THR A 516 34.65 -40.82 -25.89
CA THR A 516 35.90 -40.66 -26.63
C THR A 516 36.44 -41.96 -27.23
N GLU A 517 36.12 -43.13 -26.63
CA GLU A 517 36.50 -44.44 -27.17
C GLU A 517 35.60 -44.86 -28.36
N ALA A 518 34.36 -44.35 -28.42
CA ALA A 518 33.40 -44.63 -29.48
C ALA A 518 33.84 -44.17 -30.88
N GLY A 519 34.60 -43.07 -30.96
CA GLY A 519 35.14 -42.57 -32.23
C GLY A 519 36.32 -43.39 -32.77
N ARG A 520 36.98 -44.21 -31.92
CA ARG A 520 38.09 -45.07 -32.36
C ARG A 520 37.61 -46.40 -32.93
N VAL A 521 36.44 -46.85 -32.48
CA VAL A 521 35.81 -48.12 -32.89
C VAL A 521 35.09 -47.99 -34.24
N GLU A 522 34.73 -46.78 -34.68
CA GLU A 522 34.11 -46.55 -36.01
C GLU A 522 34.96 -47.05 -37.20
N ALA A 523 36.28 -47.18 -37.02
CA ALA A 523 37.16 -47.78 -38.02
C ALA A 523 37.17 -49.34 -37.99
N GLU A 524 36.82 -49.96 -36.86
CA GLU A 524 36.63 -51.42 -36.70
C GLU A 524 35.20 -51.88 -37.06
N ILE A 525 34.27 -50.93 -37.28
CA ILE A 525 32.84 -51.20 -37.53
C ILE A 525 32.58 -51.97 -38.82
N CYS A 526 33.41 -51.87 -39.85
CA CYS A 526 33.21 -52.65 -41.09
C CYS A 526 33.35 -54.17 -40.88
N GLU A 527 33.98 -54.63 -39.80
CA GLU A 527 34.17 -56.05 -39.51
C GLU A 527 33.21 -56.58 -38.42
N LEU A 528 32.59 -55.68 -37.65
CA LEU A 528 31.68 -56.00 -36.53
C LEU A 528 30.18 -56.00 -36.89
N GLU A 529 29.80 -55.79 -38.15
CA GLU A 529 28.40 -55.80 -38.61
C GLU A 529 27.66 -57.13 -38.31
N LYS A 530 28.38 -58.25 -38.21
CA LYS A 530 27.83 -59.55 -37.77
C LYS A 530 27.54 -59.62 -36.26
N ARG A 531 28.24 -58.83 -35.44
CA ARG A 531 28.08 -58.77 -33.97
C ARG A 531 27.02 -57.75 -33.54
N LEU A 532 26.55 -56.93 -34.48
CA LEU A 532 25.49 -55.92 -34.32
C LEU A 532 24.15 -56.53 -33.88
N ILE A 533 23.85 -57.77 -34.28
CA ILE A 533 22.58 -58.42 -33.93
C ILE A 533 22.57 -58.85 -32.45
N GLU A 534 23.68 -59.34 -31.91
CA GLU A 534 23.81 -59.69 -30.49
C GLU A 534 23.85 -58.46 -29.57
N LEU A 535 24.47 -57.36 -30.03
CA LEU A 535 24.57 -56.11 -29.27
C LEU A 535 23.26 -55.31 -29.26
N ARG A 536 22.39 -55.43 -30.27
CA ARG A 536 21.05 -54.81 -30.25
C ARG A 536 20.16 -55.36 -29.13
N THR A 537 20.27 -56.64 -28.82
CA THR A 537 19.56 -57.28 -27.69
C THR A 537 20.11 -56.80 -26.34
N ARG A 538 21.43 -56.61 -26.25
CA ARG A 538 22.09 -56.08 -25.04
C ARG A 538 21.84 -54.59 -24.82
N HIS A 539 21.77 -53.81 -25.89
CA HIS A 539 21.39 -52.39 -25.88
C HIS A 539 19.94 -52.20 -25.40
N GLY A 540 19.00 -53.04 -25.87
CA GLY A 540 17.63 -53.04 -25.37
C GLY A 540 17.54 -53.30 -23.87
N HIS A 541 18.35 -54.23 -23.35
CA HIS A 541 18.37 -54.54 -21.92
C HIS A 541 18.98 -53.43 -21.05
N LEU A 542 19.99 -52.71 -21.57
CA LEU A 542 20.59 -51.56 -20.89
C LEU A 542 19.67 -50.34 -20.89
N ILE A 543 18.89 -50.14 -21.96
CA ILE A 543 17.85 -49.10 -22.02
C ILE A 543 16.74 -49.39 -21.00
N ASP A 544 16.26 -50.63 -20.92
CA ASP A 544 15.23 -51.01 -19.94
C ASP A 544 15.72 -50.82 -18.50
N GLN A 545 16.99 -51.10 -18.21
CA GLN A 545 17.58 -50.88 -16.88
C GLN A 545 17.74 -49.40 -16.54
N ALA A 546 18.08 -48.55 -17.49
CA ALA A 546 18.12 -47.10 -17.31
C ALA A 546 16.71 -46.53 -17.05
N GLN A 547 15.72 -46.98 -17.83
CA GLN A 547 14.33 -46.59 -17.69
C GLN A 547 13.75 -46.98 -16.33
N GLN A 548 14.11 -48.15 -15.79
CA GLN A 548 13.67 -48.60 -14.46
C GLN A 548 14.24 -47.75 -13.31
N LEU A 549 15.47 -47.24 -13.45
CA LEU A 549 16.10 -46.36 -12.47
C LEU A 549 15.50 -44.95 -12.51
N GLU A 550 15.25 -44.40 -13.71
CA GLU A 550 14.56 -43.11 -13.89
C GLU A 550 13.16 -43.15 -13.29
N ASN A 551 12.38 -44.21 -13.58
CA ASN A 551 11.05 -44.39 -13.00
C ASN A 551 11.08 -44.50 -11.46
N GLY A 552 12.16 -45.02 -10.88
CA GLY A 552 12.35 -45.09 -9.43
C GLY A 552 12.64 -43.74 -8.79
N LEU A 553 13.39 -42.87 -9.48
CA LEU A 553 13.67 -41.51 -9.05
C LEU A 553 12.44 -40.60 -9.20
N ASP A 554 11.72 -40.71 -10.32
CA ASP A 554 10.49 -39.96 -10.58
C ASP A 554 9.38 -40.29 -9.56
N SER A 555 9.29 -41.56 -9.14
CA SER A 555 8.34 -41.99 -8.10
C SER A 555 8.66 -41.37 -6.73
N LYS A 556 9.96 -41.31 -6.36
CA LYS A 556 10.39 -40.69 -5.10
C LYS A 556 10.19 -39.18 -5.14
N LEU A 557 10.63 -38.51 -6.21
CA LEU A 557 10.43 -37.07 -6.40
C LEU A 557 8.93 -36.75 -6.28
N SER A 558 8.06 -37.46 -6.99
CA SER A 558 6.61 -37.27 -6.92
C SER A 558 6.03 -37.43 -5.50
N SER A 559 6.52 -38.39 -4.71
CA SER A 559 6.10 -38.58 -3.30
C SER A 559 6.49 -37.40 -2.41
N TYR A 560 7.71 -36.87 -2.57
CA TYR A 560 8.20 -35.73 -1.79
C TYR A 560 7.60 -34.40 -2.26
N THR A 561 7.41 -34.19 -3.58
CA THR A 561 6.69 -33.02 -4.10
C THR A 561 5.23 -33.01 -3.63
N SER A 562 4.59 -34.18 -3.56
CA SER A 562 3.23 -34.31 -3.00
C SER A 562 3.19 -33.97 -1.50
N SER A 563 4.23 -34.35 -0.75
CA SER A 563 4.35 -34.03 0.68
C SER A 563 4.61 -32.53 0.91
N LEU A 564 5.43 -31.90 0.06
CA LEU A 564 5.65 -30.45 0.08
C LEU A 564 4.35 -29.68 -0.22
N ALA A 565 3.60 -30.11 -1.23
CA ALA A 565 2.30 -29.51 -1.58
C ALA A 565 1.27 -29.61 -0.43
N LEU A 566 1.29 -30.69 0.36
CA LEU A 566 0.46 -30.83 1.55
C LEU A 566 0.84 -29.81 2.64
N VAL A 567 2.14 -29.60 2.88
CA VAL A 567 2.63 -28.60 3.86
C VAL A 567 2.31 -27.18 3.39
N GLU A 568 2.46 -26.87 2.11
CA GLU A 568 2.09 -25.55 1.55
C GLU A 568 0.58 -25.28 1.70
N LYS A 569 -0.25 -26.31 1.53
CA LYS A 569 -1.69 -26.22 1.76
C LYS A 569 -2.02 -25.95 3.23
N ASP A 570 -1.33 -26.62 4.16
CA ASP A 570 -1.49 -26.40 5.60
C ASP A 570 -1.02 -24.99 6.01
N ILE A 571 0.07 -24.48 5.43
CA ILE A 571 0.54 -23.09 5.61
C ILE A 571 -0.50 -22.10 5.09
N GLY A 572 -1.05 -22.35 3.90
CA GLY A 572 -2.13 -21.53 3.33
C GLY A 572 -3.37 -21.51 4.21
N GLN A 573 -3.74 -22.65 4.81
CA GLN A 573 -4.86 -22.73 5.76
C GLN A 573 -4.57 -21.98 7.06
N PHE A 574 -3.36 -22.12 7.61
CA PHE A 574 -2.90 -21.42 8.81
C PHE A 574 -2.91 -19.89 8.63
N LEU A 575 -2.47 -19.38 7.47
CA LEU A 575 -2.45 -17.94 7.18
C LEU A 575 -3.83 -17.35 6.80
N ARG A 576 -4.76 -18.21 6.36
CA ARG A 576 -6.17 -17.85 6.10
C ARG A 576 -6.95 -17.62 7.38
N THR A 577 -6.78 -18.50 8.36
CA THR A 577 -7.38 -18.40 9.69
C THR A 577 -6.27 -18.38 10.74
N PRO A 578 -5.55 -17.25 10.87
CA PRO A 578 -4.53 -17.15 11.90
C PRO A 578 -5.21 -17.37 13.27
N PRO A 579 -4.59 -18.15 14.18
CA PRO A 579 -5.15 -18.49 15.49
C PRO A 579 -5.40 -17.29 16.40
N VAL A 580 -4.94 -16.12 15.97
CA VAL A 580 -4.92 -14.88 16.71
C VAL A 580 -5.42 -13.74 15.81
N PRO A 581 -6.52 -13.05 16.17
CA PRO A 581 -6.98 -11.86 15.47
C PRO A 581 -6.09 -10.64 15.81
N SER A 582 -5.98 -9.69 14.88
CA SER A 582 -5.29 -8.41 15.14
C SER A 582 -6.01 -7.66 16.26
N SER A 583 -5.28 -7.26 17.31
CA SER A 583 -5.86 -6.64 18.51
C SER A 583 -5.34 -5.23 18.78
N LEU A 584 -4.54 -4.66 17.85
CA LEU A 584 -3.96 -3.32 17.98
C LEU A 584 -4.29 -2.51 16.72
N ALA A 585 -5.29 -1.64 16.81
CA ALA A 585 -5.47 -0.56 15.86
C ALA A 585 -4.77 0.68 16.44
N SER A 586 -3.56 0.97 15.98
CA SER A 586 -2.85 2.19 16.40
C SER A 586 -3.54 3.42 15.79
N ALA A 587 -3.75 4.45 16.62
CA ALA A 587 -4.32 5.73 16.21
C ALA A 587 -3.33 6.64 15.43
N ASP A 588 -2.11 6.16 15.16
CA ASP A 588 -1.03 6.90 14.48
C ASP A 588 -0.78 6.47 13.02
N ASP A 589 -1.75 5.83 12.36
CA ASP A 589 -1.68 5.57 10.91
C ASP A 589 -1.94 6.86 10.09
N ALA A 590 -1.03 7.83 10.22
CA ALA A 590 -0.77 8.81 9.18
C ALA A 590 0.16 8.17 8.13
N PRO A 591 -0.09 8.36 6.81
CA PRO A 591 0.70 7.72 5.78
C PRO A 591 2.02 8.47 5.60
N THR A 592 3.04 8.12 6.38
CA THR A 592 4.43 8.37 5.99
C THR A 592 4.91 7.25 5.09
N SER A 593 5.59 7.65 4.02
CA SER A 593 6.18 6.83 2.97
C SER A 593 6.93 5.58 3.47
N GLY A 594 6.50 4.41 3.00
CA GLY A 594 7.21 3.13 3.18
C GLY A 594 6.24 2.03 3.62
N GLY A 595 6.13 0.95 2.83
CA GLY A 595 5.13 -0.10 3.02
C GLY A 595 5.06 -0.64 4.44
N GLY A 596 3.91 -0.44 5.11
CA GLY A 596 3.71 -0.82 6.50
C GLY A 596 2.31 -1.31 6.83
N GLY A 597 1.53 -1.76 5.83
CA GLY A 597 0.28 -2.48 6.12
C GLY A 597 0.61 -3.87 6.64
N GLY A 598 0.39 -4.11 7.94
CA GLY A 598 0.67 -5.39 8.59
C GLY A 598 0.02 -6.59 7.90
N MET A 599 0.45 -7.81 8.24
CA MET A 599 0.00 -9.09 7.63
C MET A 599 -1.52 -9.16 7.36
N TYR A 600 -2.34 -8.65 8.29
CA TYR A 600 -3.80 -8.71 8.24
C TYR A 600 -4.42 -7.83 7.14
N ALA A 601 -3.74 -6.79 6.67
CA ALA A 601 -4.18 -5.93 5.57
C ALA A 601 -4.09 -6.61 4.19
N LEU A 602 -3.31 -7.69 4.10
CA LEU A 602 -3.12 -8.45 2.86
C LEU A 602 -4.18 -9.53 2.71
N ARG A 603 -4.54 -9.84 1.45
CA ARG A 603 -5.37 -11.00 1.11
C ARG A 603 -4.67 -12.29 1.56
N PRO A 604 -5.42 -13.30 2.07
CA PRO A 604 -4.82 -14.52 2.62
C PRO A 604 -3.81 -15.22 1.71
N ASP A 605 -4.05 -15.22 0.40
CA ASP A 605 -3.17 -15.88 -0.59
C ASP A 605 -1.84 -15.13 -0.85
N ARG A 606 -1.67 -13.92 -0.27
CA ARG A 606 -0.45 -13.11 -0.38
C ARG A 606 0.31 -12.99 0.94
N ARG A 607 -0.14 -13.68 1.99
CA ARG A 607 0.54 -13.71 3.28
C ARG A 607 1.64 -14.76 3.21
N THR A 608 2.81 -14.44 3.75
CA THR A 608 3.88 -15.41 3.97
C THR A 608 4.10 -15.60 5.47
N LEU A 609 4.76 -16.69 5.85
CA LEU A 609 5.09 -16.97 7.25
C LEU A 609 5.99 -15.88 7.85
N ASP A 610 6.96 -15.38 7.08
CA ASP A 610 7.89 -14.32 7.55
C ASP A 610 7.14 -13.03 7.91
N MET A 611 6.12 -12.66 7.12
CA MET A 611 5.29 -11.50 7.40
C MET A 611 4.42 -11.68 8.65
N ALA A 612 3.96 -12.91 8.90
CA ALA A 612 3.22 -13.24 10.13
C ALA A 612 4.13 -13.11 11.36
N GLN A 613 5.36 -13.64 11.26
CA GLN A 613 6.36 -13.58 12.32
C GLN A 613 6.77 -12.14 12.64
N GLU A 614 7.08 -11.34 11.62
CA GLU A 614 7.47 -9.94 11.81
C GLU A 614 6.34 -9.10 12.44
N GLN A 615 5.09 -9.31 11.98
CA GLN A 615 3.92 -8.65 12.53
C GLN A 615 3.73 -8.99 14.01
N TRP A 616 3.80 -10.27 14.38
CA TRP A 616 3.57 -10.69 15.77
C TRP A 616 4.71 -10.32 16.71
N LEU A 617 5.97 -10.32 16.27
CA LEU A 617 7.10 -9.80 17.05
C LEU A 617 6.94 -8.29 17.32
N ARG A 618 6.49 -7.54 16.31
CA ARG A 618 6.21 -6.11 16.44
C ARG A 618 5.06 -5.84 17.42
N GLU A 619 3.95 -6.57 17.30
CA GLU A 619 2.82 -6.49 18.23
C GLU A 619 3.23 -6.89 19.66
N GLN A 620 4.07 -7.91 19.83
CA GLN A 620 4.59 -8.32 21.14
C GLN A 620 5.43 -7.22 21.79
N SER A 621 6.29 -6.55 21.02
CA SER A 621 7.09 -5.42 21.51
C SER A 621 6.22 -4.23 21.92
N GLN A 622 5.20 -3.90 21.12
CA GLN A 622 4.25 -2.82 21.44
C GLN A 622 3.41 -3.12 22.69
N LEU A 623 2.95 -4.36 22.86
CA LEU A 623 2.26 -4.80 24.07
C LEU A 623 3.19 -4.77 25.30
N GLY A 624 4.46 -5.13 25.12
CA GLY A 624 5.48 -5.00 26.18
C GLY A 624 5.65 -3.56 26.65
N GLN A 625 5.71 -2.61 25.71
CA GLN A 625 5.82 -1.18 26.03
C GLN A 625 4.54 -0.65 26.69
N ARG A 626 3.37 -0.95 26.12
CA ARG A 626 2.09 -0.51 26.70
C ARG A 626 1.85 -1.10 28.09
N LYS A 627 2.28 -2.34 28.34
CA LYS A 627 2.27 -2.94 29.68
C LYS A 627 3.13 -2.14 30.66
N ALA A 628 4.35 -1.76 30.26
CA ALA A 628 5.23 -0.95 31.12
C ALA A 628 4.64 0.43 31.41
N ASP A 629 4.03 1.08 30.41
CA ASP A 629 3.39 2.38 30.57
C ASP A 629 2.17 2.31 31.50
N VAL A 630 1.34 1.27 31.38
CA VAL A 630 0.17 1.02 32.25
C VAL A 630 0.60 0.66 33.67
N GLU A 631 1.66 -0.12 33.85
CA GLU A 631 2.22 -0.42 35.17
C GLU A 631 2.74 0.85 35.86
N ALA A 632 3.36 1.75 35.10
CA ALA A 632 3.79 3.06 35.59
C ALA A 632 2.61 3.98 35.95
N GLU A 633 1.58 4.06 35.09
CA GLU A 633 0.37 4.85 35.34
C GLU A 633 -0.41 4.33 36.55
N ARG A 634 -0.56 3.00 36.67
CA ARG A 634 -1.19 2.36 37.84
C ARG A 634 -0.46 2.73 39.12
N SER A 635 0.87 2.60 39.12
CA SER A 635 1.68 2.97 40.28
C SER A 635 1.50 4.45 40.64
N ALA A 636 1.44 5.33 39.64
CA ALA A 636 1.19 6.75 39.84
C ALA A 636 -0.21 7.05 40.39
N LEU A 637 -1.25 6.34 39.93
CA LEU A 637 -2.63 6.50 40.40
C LEU A 637 -2.83 5.95 41.82
N GLU A 638 -2.28 4.79 42.15
CA GLU A 638 -2.34 4.21 43.51
C GLU A 638 -1.63 5.14 44.52
N GLN A 639 -0.44 5.63 44.17
CA GLN A 639 0.29 6.60 44.99
C GLN A 639 -0.43 7.96 45.06
N GLY A 640 -0.97 8.43 43.94
CA GLY A 640 -1.69 9.70 43.84
C GLY A 640 -3.00 9.71 44.62
N ALA A 641 -3.77 8.61 44.59
CA ALA A 641 -5.00 8.45 45.37
C ALA A 641 -4.71 8.47 46.87
N GLN A 642 -3.63 7.81 47.31
CA GLN A 642 -3.21 7.86 48.71
C GLN A 642 -2.79 9.27 49.13
N LEU A 643 -1.95 9.93 48.33
CA LEU A 643 -1.50 11.30 48.60
C LEU A 643 -2.67 12.30 48.64
N TRP A 644 -3.67 12.13 47.78
CA TRP A 644 -4.89 12.94 47.77
C TRP A 644 -5.72 12.74 49.03
N ARG A 645 -5.94 11.49 49.46
CA ARG A 645 -6.66 11.18 50.72
C ARG A 645 -5.95 11.83 51.92
N ASP A 646 -4.63 11.69 52.00
CA ASP A 646 -3.83 12.28 53.08
C ASP A 646 -3.89 13.81 53.08
N THR A 647 -3.88 14.43 51.89
CA THR A 647 -3.97 15.90 51.75
C THR A 647 -5.35 16.42 52.11
N VAL A 648 -6.42 15.77 51.64
CA VAL A 648 -7.80 16.12 51.98
C VAL A 648 -8.06 15.94 53.47
N GLN A 649 -7.54 14.88 54.08
CA GLN A 649 -7.67 14.68 55.53
C GLN A 649 -7.01 15.81 56.32
N LYS A 650 -5.80 16.25 55.95
CA LYS A 650 -5.13 17.40 56.58
C LYS A 650 -5.92 18.70 56.44
N ILE A 651 -6.55 18.93 55.28
CA ILE A 651 -7.42 20.10 55.05
C ILE A 651 -8.67 20.01 55.93
N ASP A 652 -9.33 18.85 55.98
CA ASP A 652 -10.52 18.63 56.80
C ASP A 652 -10.22 18.78 58.31
N ASP A 653 -9.05 18.31 58.76
CA ASP A 653 -8.56 18.48 60.14
C ASP A 653 -8.32 19.96 60.47
N TYR A 654 -7.68 20.71 59.56
CA TYR A 654 -7.47 22.15 59.72
C TYR A 654 -8.80 22.93 59.75
N GLU A 655 -9.73 22.64 58.83
CA GLU A 655 -11.07 23.22 58.83
C GLU A 655 -11.82 22.93 60.14
N HIS A 656 -11.63 21.73 60.72
CA HIS A 656 -12.24 21.37 61.99
C HIS A 656 -11.66 22.16 63.17
N GLU A 657 -10.33 22.35 63.22
CA GLU A 657 -9.69 23.18 64.25
C GLU A 657 -10.09 24.66 64.14
N VAL A 658 -10.17 25.21 62.92
CA VAL A 658 -10.66 26.58 62.70
C VAL A 658 -12.11 26.73 63.19
N ARG A 659 -12.99 25.74 62.94
CA ARG A 659 -14.37 25.75 63.47
C ARG A 659 -14.41 25.75 65.00
N LYS A 660 -13.57 24.95 65.68
CA LYS A 660 -13.51 24.96 67.15
C LYS A 660 -13.14 26.32 67.72
N VAL A 661 -12.10 26.95 67.15
CA VAL A 661 -11.67 28.28 67.56
C VAL A 661 -12.79 29.30 67.34
N LEU A 662 -13.48 29.21 66.20
CA LEU A 662 -14.60 30.10 65.88
C LEU A 662 -15.79 29.90 66.83
N ASP A 663 -16.15 28.67 67.18
CA ASP A 663 -17.23 28.39 68.14
C ASP A 663 -16.90 28.96 69.54
N VAL A 664 -15.64 28.87 69.98
CA VAL A 664 -15.19 29.48 71.24
C VAL A 664 -15.28 31.02 71.19
N LEU A 665 -14.88 31.64 70.09
CA LEU A 665 -14.97 33.09 69.90
C LEU A 665 -16.42 33.57 69.87
N VAL A 666 -17.30 32.89 69.14
CA VAL A 666 -18.74 33.18 69.09
C VAL A 666 -19.35 33.09 70.49
N ALA A 667 -19.04 32.05 71.26
CA ALA A 667 -19.53 31.89 72.63
C ALA A 667 -19.04 33.01 73.56
N HIS A 668 -17.77 33.41 73.41
CA HIS A 668 -17.19 34.51 74.19
C HIS A 668 -17.85 35.85 73.88
N VAL A 669 -17.95 36.22 72.60
CA VAL A 669 -18.57 37.49 72.16
C VAL A 669 -20.05 37.53 72.57
N SER A 670 -20.78 36.41 72.45
CA SER A 670 -22.18 36.31 72.90
C SER A 670 -22.32 36.55 74.41
N SER A 671 -21.39 36.04 75.22
CA SER A 671 -21.39 36.24 76.68
C SER A 671 -21.10 37.70 77.06
N VAL A 672 -20.15 38.34 76.36
CA VAL A 672 -19.83 39.76 76.56
C VAL A 672 -21.00 40.65 76.11
N LEU A 673 -21.67 40.31 75.01
CA LEU A 673 -22.88 40.98 74.52
C LEU A 673 -24.02 40.91 75.56
N ALA A 674 -24.31 39.74 76.11
CA ALA A 674 -25.32 39.57 77.17
C ALA A 674 -25.00 40.40 78.43
N THR A 675 -23.70 40.55 78.76
CA THR A 675 -23.27 41.42 79.86
C THR A 675 -23.52 42.89 79.54
N ALA A 676 -23.22 43.34 78.31
CA ALA A 676 -23.48 44.70 77.85
C ALA A 676 -24.98 45.03 77.82
N GLU A 677 -25.82 44.08 77.42
CA GLU A 677 -27.29 44.19 77.44
C GLU A 677 -27.82 44.35 78.87
N SER A 678 -27.35 43.53 79.81
CA SER A 678 -27.77 43.61 81.24
C SER A 678 -27.43 44.96 81.90
N ARG A 679 -26.42 45.68 81.37
CA ARG A 679 -25.93 46.96 81.89
C ARG A 679 -26.41 48.18 81.10
N GLY A 680 -27.14 47.97 79.99
CA GLY A 680 -27.70 49.04 79.15
C GLY A 680 -26.67 49.82 78.33
N TRP A 681 -25.55 49.20 77.92
CA TRP A 681 -24.48 49.87 77.18
C TRP A 681 -24.73 49.89 75.66
N ASN A 682 -25.66 50.73 75.22
CA ASN A 682 -26.20 50.73 73.85
C ASN A 682 -25.16 50.77 72.71
N LEU A 683 -24.11 51.59 72.82
CA LEU A 683 -23.08 51.68 71.77
C LEU A 683 -22.26 50.38 71.66
N LEU A 684 -21.96 49.75 72.80
CA LEU A 684 -21.18 48.51 72.85
C LEU A 684 -21.99 47.31 72.34
N ILE A 685 -23.31 47.31 72.59
CA ILE A 685 -24.24 46.30 72.07
C ILE A 685 -24.23 46.30 70.53
N CYS A 686 -24.26 47.47 69.88
CA CYS A 686 -24.19 47.56 68.42
C CYS A 686 -22.87 47.04 67.85
N CYS A 687 -21.73 47.43 68.45
CA CYS A 687 -20.41 46.97 67.99
C CYS A 687 -20.24 45.45 68.18
N LEU A 688 -20.61 44.91 69.34
CA LEU A 688 -20.51 43.48 69.62
C LEU A 688 -21.51 42.65 68.79
N GLY A 689 -22.70 43.19 68.50
CA GLY A 689 -23.68 42.57 67.61
C GLY A 689 -23.18 42.45 66.17
N ALA A 690 -22.54 43.49 65.64
CA ALA A 690 -21.94 43.45 64.29
C ALA A 690 -20.80 42.41 64.18
N GLU A 691 -19.92 42.36 65.19
CA GLU A 691 -18.85 41.35 65.23
C GLU A 691 -19.40 39.93 65.40
N LEU A 692 -20.47 39.76 66.20
CA LEU A 692 -21.13 38.47 66.37
C LEU A 692 -21.76 37.98 65.05
N GLU A 693 -22.43 38.85 64.31
CA GLU A 693 -22.98 38.54 62.97
C GLU A 693 -21.87 38.17 61.99
N ALA A 694 -20.75 38.90 61.96
CA ALA A 694 -19.60 38.57 61.12
C ALA A 694 -19.01 37.19 61.45
N LEU A 695 -18.88 36.85 62.75
CA LEU A 695 -18.42 35.53 63.19
C LEU A 695 -19.42 34.42 62.87
N GLN A 696 -20.74 34.70 62.93
CA GLN A 696 -21.79 33.76 62.54
C GLN A 696 -21.80 33.51 61.04
N GLN A 697 -21.58 34.55 60.21
CA GLN A 697 -21.41 34.41 58.76
C GLN A 697 -20.17 33.56 58.43
N ALA A 698 -19.03 33.81 59.08
CA ALA A 698 -17.83 32.98 58.94
C ALA A 698 -18.09 31.51 59.32
N ARG A 699 -18.93 31.27 60.33
CA ARG A 699 -19.33 29.93 60.79
C ARG A 699 -20.20 29.22 59.75
N VAL A 700 -21.12 29.94 59.10
CA VAL A 700 -21.95 29.41 58.02
C VAL A 700 -21.10 29.08 56.78
N LEU A 701 -20.12 29.93 56.45
CA LEU A 701 -19.18 29.71 55.34
C LEU A 701 -18.33 28.46 55.54
N LEU A 702 -17.83 28.22 56.77
CA LEU A 702 -17.06 27.02 57.12
C LEU A 702 -17.93 25.78 57.34
N GLY A 703 -19.23 25.97 57.64
CA GLY A 703 -20.18 24.93 57.99
C GLY A 703 -20.83 24.25 56.79
N GLY A 704 -20.90 24.92 55.63
CA GLY A 704 -21.62 24.43 54.45
C GLY A 704 -23.12 24.30 54.74
N GLY A 705 -23.93 25.19 54.18
CA GLY A 705 -25.38 25.23 54.41
C GLY A 705 -26.08 23.85 54.40
N GLY A 706 -26.71 23.53 55.54
CA GLY A 706 -27.89 22.69 55.73
C GLY A 706 -28.03 21.37 54.97
N ASP A 707 -27.88 20.26 55.69
CA ASP A 707 -28.81 19.13 55.54
C ASP A 707 -29.41 18.81 56.91
N GLY A 708 -30.74 18.71 56.95
CA GLY A 708 -31.53 18.50 58.15
C GLY A 708 -31.38 17.06 58.65
N GLY A 709 -30.72 16.89 59.78
CA GLY A 709 -30.73 15.63 60.52
C GLY A 709 -32.10 15.37 61.14
N GLN A 710 -32.83 14.38 60.62
CA GLN A 710 -33.79 13.62 61.42
C GLN A 710 -33.02 12.72 62.41
N PRO A 711 -33.52 12.52 63.64
CA PRO A 711 -32.79 11.82 64.69
C PRO A 711 -32.81 10.31 64.47
N SER A 712 -31.62 9.70 64.39
CA SER A 712 -31.43 8.25 64.43
C SER A 712 -31.79 7.70 65.81
N LYS A 713 -32.81 6.83 65.86
CA LYS A 713 -33.12 5.99 67.01
C LYS A 713 -32.00 4.99 67.28
N GLN A 714 -31.77 4.77 68.57
CA GLN A 714 -30.88 3.81 69.20
C GLN A 714 -31.05 2.36 68.70
N SER A 715 -29.95 1.61 68.67
CA SER A 715 -29.90 0.21 69.17
C SER A 715 -28.45 -0.25 69.40
N PRO A 716 -28.24 -1.26 70.27
CA PRO A 716 -27.09 -1.29 71.18
C PRO A 716 -26.03 -2.38 70.89
N ALA A 717 -25.00 -2.33 71.74
CA ALA A 717 -23.85 -3.19 72.01
C ALA A 717 -23.81 -4.66 71.54
N ALA A 718 -22.61 -5.01 71.05
CA ALA A 718 -21.76 -6.20 71.29
C ALA A 718 -22.30 -7.62 71.04
N VAL A 719 -21.48 -8.45 70.38
CA VAL A 719 -21.02 -9.81 70.78
C VAL A 719 -20.37 -10.50 69.57
N ALA A 720 -19.14 -11.01 69.73
CA ALA A 720 -18.56 -12.10 68.93
C ALA A 720 -18.97 -13.44 69.59
N PRO A 721 -19.16 -14.58 68.89
CA PRO A 721 -18.01 -15.43 68.50
C PRO A 721 -18.25 -16.48 67.37
N ASN A 722 -17.16 -17.18 67.03
CA ASN A 722 -16.94 -18.58 66.65
C ASN A 722 -17.83 -19.39 65.67
N ALA A 723 -17.07 -20.21 64.91
CA ALA A 723 -17.42 -21.36 64.08
C ALA A 723 -18.30 -22.43 64.76
N THR A 724 -19.10 -23.15 63.96
CA THR A 724 -18.96 -24.60 63.64
C THR A 724 -20.16 -25.16 62.85
N GLU A 725 -19.84 -26.00 61.85
CA GLU A 725 -20.51 -27.25 61.42
C GLU A 725 -21.91 -27.20 60.74
N ARG A 726 -22.01 -27.63 59.46
CA ARG A 726 -22.33 -29.00 58.92
C ARG A 726 -23.82 -29.03 58.47
N ASP A 727 -24.29 -29.72 57.44
CA ASP A 727 -23.90 -31.01 56.85
C ASP A 727 -24.57 -31.19 55.45
N ASP A 728 -24.12 -32.26 54.75
CA ASP A 728 -24.84 -33.13 53.79
C ASP A 728 -24.75 -32.95 52.25
N ASP A 729 -23.62 -33.43 51.69
CA ASP A 729 -23.44 -34.69 50.89
C ASP A 729 -23.95 -34.93 49.42
N PRO A 730 -23.31 -35.90 48.68
CA PRO A 730 -23.04 -35.95 47.21
C PRO A 730 -23.85 -37.04 46.43
N PRO A 731 -23.51 -37.54 45.19
CA PRO A 731 -22.31 -38.35 44.79
C PRO A 731 -21.73 -38.10 43.35
N ALA A 732 -20.42 -38.37 43.07
CA ALA A 732 -19.76 -39.49 42.32
C ALA A 732 -20.13 -39.66 40.81
N ASP A 733 -19.26 -40.00 39.84
CA ASP A 733 -18.18 -41.02 39.86
C ASP A 733 -17.32 -41.10 38.54
N LEU A 734 -16.24 -41.90 38.59
CA LEU A 734 -15.37 -42.52 37.53
C LEU A 734 -13.99 -41.89 37.19
N ILE A 735 -12.84 -42.33 37.77
CA ILE A 735 -11.95 -43.52 37.46
C ILE A 735 -11.07 -43.26 36.21
N ASN A 736 -9.73 -43.43 36.09
CA ASN A 736 -8.59 -44.12 36.75
C ASN A 736 -7.27 -43.36 36.34
N GLY A 737 -6.22 -43.20 37.16
CA GLY A 737 -5.15 -44.20 37.42
C GLY A 737 -4.33 -44.56 36.17
N THR A 738 -3.10 -44.10 35.92
CA THR A 738 -1.85 -44.54 36.58
C THR A 738 -0.64 -43.95 35.83
N ASN A 739 0.46 -43.60 36.53
CA ASN A 739 1.82 -43.85 36.02
C ASN A 739 2.88 -43.71 37.14
N PRO A 740 3.94 -44.55 37.16
CA PRO A 740 4.87 -44.65 38.29
C PRO A 740 6.23 -43.95 38.07
N SER A 741 6.77 -43.47 39.20
CA SER A 741 8.17 -43.50 39.70
C SER A 741 9.41 -43.44 38.78
N ALA A 742 10.32 -42.54 39.20
CA ALA A 742 11.73 -42.78 39.57
C ALA A 742 12.89 -42.29 38.65
N SER A 743 13.66 -41.35 39.26
CA SER A 743 15.11 -41.10 39.26
C SER A 743 15.91 -41.07 37.95
N VAL A 744 16.80 -40.06 37.81
CA VAL A 744 18.26 -40.17 38.06
C VAL A 744 18.95 -38.82 37.77
N MET A 745 20.00 -38.56 38.56
CA MET A 745 20.95 -37.45 38.56
C MET A 745 21.75 -37.21 37.26
N GLY A 746 22.29 -35.98 37.15
CA GLY A 746 23.54 -35.64 36.46
C GLY A 746 23.33 -34.50 35.47
N GLY A 747 23.86 -33.28 35.59
CA GLY A 747 25.08 -32.84 36.24
C GLY A 747 26.09 -32.46 35.16
N ILE A 748 26.15 -31.19 34.72
CA ILE A 748 27.31 -30.63 34.00
C ILE A 748 27.59 -29.21 34.52
N LYS A 749 28.78 -29.10 35.13
CA LYS A 749 29.51 -27.90 35.54
C LYS A 749 29.86 -27.07 34.30
N GLY A 750 29.74 -25.74 34.37
CA GLY A 750 30.90 -24.84 34.48
C GLY A 750 31.40 -24.41 33.10
N SER A 751 31.96 -23.24 32.85
CA SER A 751 32.21 -22.00 33.59
C SER A 751 33.00 -21.12 32.61
N SER A 752 32.82 -19.80 32.70
CA SER A 752 33.78 -18.73 32.31
C SER A 752 34.30 -18.73 30.87
N SER A 753 34.29 -17.61 30.15
CA SER A 753 35.16 -16.48 30.48
C SER A 753 34.84 -15.24 29.63
N ASN A 754 34.96 -14.08 30.28
CA ASN A 754 35.01 -12.73 29.70
C ASN A 754 36.23 -12.58 28.76
N GLU A 755 36.16 -11.69 27.77
CA GLU A 755 36.85 -10.37 27.81
C GLU A 755 36.71 -9.55 26.51
N SER A 756 36.50 -8.24 26.71
CA SER A 756 36.84 -7.02 25.92
C SER A 756 36.65 -7.01 24.39
N LEU A 757 35.83 -6.17 23.74
CA LEU A 757 35.80 -4.68 23.73
C LEU A 757 37.17 -4.00 23.59
N GLN A 758 37.61 -3.79 22.34
CA GLN A 758 38.06 -2.51 21.76
C GLN A 758 38.87 -2.77 20.48
N ASP A 759 38.42 -2.24 19.35
CA ASP A 759 39.22 -1.62 18.26
C ASP A 759 38.43 -1.62 16.94
N THR A 760 38.50 -0.67 16.02
CA THR A 760 38.83 0.76 15.98
C THR A 760 38.50 1.16 14.54
N LEU A 761 37.85 2.31 14.36
CA LEU A 761 37.60 2.99 13.09
C LEU A 761 38.89 3.13 12.25
N ARG A 762 38.83 2.82 10.95
CA ARG A 762 39.76 3.40 9.95
C ARG A 762 39.19 3.36 8.53
N ALA A 763 39.01 4.56 7.98
CA ALA A 763 38.98 4.82 6.54
C ALA A 763 40.41 4.69 5.95
N PRO A 764 40.53 4.64 4.62
CA PRO A 764 41.51 5.51 3.97
C PRO A 764 41.02 6.17 2.68
N ASP A 765 41.44 7.43 2.52
CA ASP A 765 41.43 8.21 1.28
C ASP A 765 42.71 7.96 0.44
N PHE A 766 42.61 8.38 -0.83
CA PHE A 766 43.64 8.74 -1.82
C PHE A 766 44.29 7.66 -2.69
N LEU A 767 44.08 7.78 -4.01
CA LEU A 767 45.17 8.16 -4.93
C LEU A 767 44.64 8.75 -6.26
N VAL A 768 45.20 9.92 -6.58
CA VAL A 768 45.17 10.61 -7.87
C VAL A 768 46.40 10.15 -8.67
N SER A 769 46.27 9.89 -9.97
CA SER A 769 47.38 10.01 -10.91
C SER A 769 46.91 10.45 -12.29
N HIS A 770 47.67 11.42 -12.83
CA HIS A 770 47.65 11.91 -14.21
C HIS A 770 48.14 10.84 -15.19
N ALA A 771 47.46 10.71 -16.34
CA ALA A 771 48.02 10.60 -17.69
C ALA A 771 46.89 10.72 -18.72
#